data_AF-R7UWE0-F1
#
_entry.id   AF-R7UWE0-F1
#
_cell.length_a   1.000
_cell.length_b   1.000
_cell.length_c   1.000
_cell.angle_alpha   90.00
_cell.angle_beta   90.00
_cell.angle_gamma   90.00
#
_symmetry.space_group_name_H-M   'P 1'
#
loop_
_entity.id
_entity.type
_entity.pdbx_description
1 polymer ?
#
loop_
_entity_poly.entity_id
_entity_poly.type
_entity_poly.pdbx_seq_one_letter_code
_entity_poly.pdbx_strand_id
1 'polypeptide(L)'
;MASDGKYVVPWKRCAVCPPDARPGGFVFRSPREFCSHLRDFHCTKEGGSFVCRYGMNRVCPSLPLEGVSDRDYEDHVARDHVSREPGVRPTNPSGSPDSSGCSTPVSQEPSIVQDQHKWTIFMSKTNLPAALNDPRLVRRETDFFTKTWGEGFDNYGVMPNPDIPEITKEHFRRYLKRISKRLKDHESSSAAVSDLPAPRPDQKTSLRPEDHFPMLMSRKIDKLSPDYEAIPKIRQLFGAEEAEIFMQHGFSLDNPATFNTVFPWSLVEPPKQEQAGKPRQSSKLLQEKLSHYLDVVEVHIARQISLRSEAFFLAVSSHDKLQENMANTCATIRKLRDRVHKLDDTMAVGPLRVMRMSQARANHLKLLHKLKLMATVHQTQPTLQLLLSTNEFVGALDLIATTQEVLTQELAGIHSFRHLGSQLAEMEKAIDCMMQEDFVRYATIDLNRPLTEGHDILEEFHQRNPTLTETQEKLVAIVLGMLRQKKYGFIDIYREESYTCLKAMLKQTVIEAVSQSDEVVEESAQGSLADQMRLLSYSTWMQLLQRIFEYLLVIIHRVQNVCLVIEELLNAASGTPSTKKDGPQSPTSPIRMSTDIEDLLTKSEGVRVHAMLRELLCQVCDHANDRCVKVMQARLKEGFLERLTSNEFVQLSKSVEKFVSDCEKLCGKRSTSLRSCLQSQASRFINRFHEERKTKLGLILDNERWKQADVPSEFQALVDHITQSGRLIQPTKNLADAGKRPQEYLLVDGQRYAVVGTALLLVKMIVDYCECCEDIPAATPDILSRLIELLKMFNSRTCQLILGAGAVQLVGLRTISTKNLALASRCLQLVIHFLPIVQQHYEERLQGKQANMLKHFDHVLKDYNDHVAELSNKLLFIMDGMLESNLNKWEVRPPMPSAAFRNISKQICKLHEGISELLPPLQIYSLFESIHNNFKLFLRSQLIKSGVTNDGGPQHGLVVQDVTFYVGNLQSLIGLETLDTDMAAIWDKS
;
A
#
# COMPACT_ATOMS: atom_id res chain seq x y z
N MET A 1 28.97 -28.92 1.83
CA MET A 1 29.02 -29.87 0.70
C MET A 1 27.66 -30.52 0.57
N ALA A 2 27.00 -30.29 -0.56
CA ALA A 2 25.70 -30.83 -0.92
C ALA A 2 25.82 -32.28 -1.41
N SER A 3 24.76 -33.08 -1.23
CA SER A 3 24.45 -34.20 -2.12
C SER A 3 22.94 -34.37 -2.25
N ASP A 4 22.45 -33.94 -3.42
CA ASP A 4 21.11 -34.01 -4.00
C ASP A 4 20.29 -35.28 -3.68
N GLY A 5 19.17 -35.11 -2.97
CA GLY A 5 18.02 -36.01 -3.04
C GLY A 5 17.08 -35.57 -4.16
N LYS A 6 17.34 -36.00 -5.40
CA LYS A 6 16.47 -35.71 -6.55
C LYS A 6 15.09 -36.37 -6.35
N TYR A 7 14.06 -35.56 -6.20
CA TYR A 7 12.65 -35.96 -6.32
C TYR A 7 12.41 -36.69 -7.65
N VAL A 8 12.06 -37.97 -7.61
CA VAL A 8 11.68 -38.73 -8.79
C VAL A 8 10.18 -38.52 -9.02
N VAL A 9 9.84 -37.87 -10.14
CA VAL A 9 8.45 -37.58 -10.52
C VAL A 9 7.68 -38.91 -10.72
N PRO A 10 6.50 -39.13 -10.11
CA PRO A 10 5.82 -40.43 -10.01
C PRO A 10 5.58 -41.15 -11.34
N TRP A 11 5.28 -40.43 -12.41
CA TRP A 11 4.98 -41.00 -13.74
C TRP A 11 6.22 -41.45 -14.53
N LYS A 12 7.44 -41.20 -14.05
CA LYS A 12 8.66 -41.55 -14.82
C LYS A 12 8.95 -43.05 -14.87
N ARG A 13 8.40 -43.86 -13.96
CA ARG A 13 8.55 -45.33 -13.93
C ARG A 13 7.28 -46.00 -13.43
N CYS A 14 6.99 -47.21 -13.91
CA CYS A 14 5.87 -48.01 -13.43
C CYS A 14 6.24 -48.77 -12.14
N ALA A 15 5.47 -48.58 -11.06
CA ALA A 15 5.71 -49.24 -9.77
C ALA A 15 5.23 -50.71 -9.69
N VAL A 16 4.43 -51.17 -10.66
CA VAL A 16 3.78 -52.50 -10.63
C VAL A 16 4.41 -53.49 -11.62
N CYS A 17 5.03 -53.01 -12.70
CA CYS A 17 5.75 -53.89 -13.63
C CYS A 17 7.10 -54.34 -13.05
N PRO A 18 7.46 -55.63 -13.19
CA PRO A 18 8.79 -56.11 -12.79
C PRO A 18 9.88 -55.44 -13.64
N PRO A 19 11.05 -55.13 -13.04
CA PRO A 19 12.12 -54.36 -13.69
C PRO A 19 12.69 -55.03 -14.95
N ASP A 20 12.53 -56.34 -15.12
CA ASP A 20 13.11 -57.14 -16.21
C ASP A 20 12.20 -57.30 -17.45
N ALA A 21 11.02 -56.68 -17.47
CA ALA A 21 10.04 -56.88 -18.54
C ALA A 21 10.40 -56.23 -19.90
N ARG A 22 11.41 -55.35 -19.97
CA ARG A 22 12.02 -54.82 -21.21
C ARG A 22 13.50 -54.46 -20.99
N PRO A 23 14.39 -54.62 -21.99
CA PRO A 23 15.79 -54.19 -21.86
C PRO A 23 15.84 -52.66 -21.74
N GLY A 24 16.23 -52.15 -20.57
CA GLY A 24 16.36 -50.72 -20.26
C GLY A 24 15.35 -50.15 -19.26
N GLY A 25 14.37 -50.94 -18.81
CA GLY A 25 13.32 -50.51 -17.87
C GLY A 25 12.31 -49.51 -18.49
N PHE A 26 11.08 -49.50 -17.99
CA PHE A 26 10.07 -48.55 -18.46
C PHE A 26 10.35 -47.15 -17.89
N VAL A 27 11.12 -46.34 -18.61
CA VAL A 27 11.35 -44.92 -18.31
C VAL A 27 10.54 -44.07 -19.28
N PHE A 28 9.54 -43.36 -18.77
CA PHE A 28 8.64 -42.53 -19.56
C PHE A 28 9.19 -41.11 -19.71
N ARG A 29 9.22 -40.58 -20.94
CA ARG A 29 9.71 -39.22 -21.23
C ARG A 29 8.62 -38.18 -21.04
N SER A 30 7.34 -38.57 -21.13
CA SER A 30 6.20 -37.70 -20.86
C SER A 30 5.10 -38.42 -20.04
N PRO A 31 4.26 -37.67 -19.30
CA PRO A 31 3.09 -38.23 -18.61
C PRO A 31 2.11 -38.96 -19.55
N ARG A 32 2.01 -38.54 -20.81
CA ARG A 32 1.15 -39.18 -21.80
C ARG A 32 1.61 -40.59 -22.17
N GLU A 33 2.93 -40.82 -22.24
CA GLU A 33 3.50 -42.15 -22.46
C GLU A 33 3.19 -43.09 -21.27
N PHE A 34 3.19 -42.56 -20.05
CA PHE A 34 2.81 -43.31 -18.85
C PHE A 34 1.31 -43.67 -18.83
N CYS A 35 0.43 -42.73 -19.21
CA CYS A 35 -1.01 -43.02 -19.37
C CYS A 35 -1.26 -44.09 -20.44
N SER A 36 -0.56 -44.04 -21.57
CA SER A 36 -0.64 -45.08 -22.60
C SER A 36 -0.21 -46.44 -22.06
N HIS A 37 0.89 -46.50 -21.30
CA HIS A 37 1.34 -47.74 -20.68
C HIS A 37 0.32 -48.33 -19.69
N LEU A 38 -0.33 -47.48 -18.88
CA LEU A 38 -1.40 -47.92 -17.98
C LEU A 38 -2.61 -48.46 -18.74
N ARG A 39 -2.96 -47.83 -19.85
CA ARG A 39 -4.02 -48.29 -20.75
C ARG A 39 -3.67 -49.63 -21.43
N ASP A 40 -2.42 -49.82 -21.82
CA ASP A 40 -2.02 -51.01 -22.59
C ASP A 40 -1.73 -52.24 -21.71
N PHE A 41 -1.20 -52.04 -20.49
CA PHE A 41 -0.71 -53.14 -19.64
C PHE A 41 -1.45 -53.29 -18.30
N HIS A 42 -2.15 -52.26 -17.84
CA HIS A 42 -2.85 -52.25 -16.55
C HIS A 42 -4.35 -51.92 -16.68
N CYS A 43 -4.90 -52.02 -17.88
CA CYS A 43 -6.32 -51.93 -18.14
C CYS A 43 -6.87 -53.27 -18.64
N THR A 44 -8.05 -53.66 -18.17
CA THR A 44 -8.83 -54.74 -18.80
C THR A 44 -10.14 -54.19 -19.32
N LYS A 45 -10.51 -54.58 -20.54
CA LYS A 45 -11.77 -54.19 -21.18
C LYS A 45 -12.76 -55.35 -21.08
N GLU A 46 -13.81 -55.17 -20.29
CA GLU A 46 -14.87 -56.16 -20.12
C GLU A 46 -16.18 -55.54 -20.63
N GLY A 47 -16.79 -56.11 -21.68
CA GLY A 47 -18.09 -55.66 -22.18
C GLY A 47 -18.19 -54.22 -22.71
N GLY A 48 -17.06 -53.55 -23.01
CA GLY A 48 -17.04 -52.15 -23.45
C GLY A 48 -16.62 -51.15 -22.36
N SER A 49 -16.54 -51.59 -21.11
CA SER A 49 -16.09 -50.80 -19.96
C SER A 49 -14.61 -51.05 -19.65
N PHE A 50 -13.91 -50.01 -19.18
CA PHE A 50 -12.48 -50.04 -18.86
C PHE A 50 -12.28 -50.15 -17.34
N VAL A 51 -11.48 -51.13 -16.90
CA VAL A 51 -11.18 -51.38 -15.48
C VAL A 51 -9.70 -51.11 -15.21
N CYS A 52 -9.40 -50.25 -14.25
CA CYS A 52 -8.02 -49.95 -13.83
C CYS A 52 -7.50 -51.03 -12.87
N ARG A 53 -6.43 -51.71 -13.28
CA ARG A 53 -5.73 -52.74 -12.48
C ARG A 53 -4.37 -52.25 -11.95
N TYR A 54 -4.17 -50.94 -11.91
CA TYR A 54 -2.95 -50.32 -11.41
C TYR A 54 -3.02 -50.09 -9.90
N GLY A 55 -2.62 -51.11 -9.12
CA GLY A 55 -2.63 -51.09 -7.65
C GLY A 55 -2.13 -52.42 -7.05
N MET A 56 -1.93 -52.47 -5.74
CA MET A 56 -1.56 -53.72 -5.06
C MET A 56 -2.62 -54.80 -5.36
N ASN A 57 -2.16 -56.00 -5.70
CA ASN A 57 -3.01 -57.14 -6.08
C ASN A 57 -3.90 -56.89 -7.33
N ARG A 58 -3.50 -55.99 -8.23
CA ARG A 58 -4.21 -55.64 -9.48
C ARG A 58 -5.60 -55.01 -9.28
N VAL A 59 -5.82 -54.36 -8.14
CA VAL A 59 -7.06 -53.65 -7.82
C VAL A 59 -6.77 -52.17 -7.56
N CYS A 60 -7.43 -51.28 -8.31
CA CYS A 60 -7.36 -49.84 -8.08
C CYS A 60 -8.43 -49.41 -7.07
N PRO A 61 -8.08 -48.73 -5.95
CA PRO A 61 -9.02 -48.40 -4.89
C PRO A 61 -9.98 -47.24 -5.20
N SER A 62 -9.77 -46.52 -6.31
CA SER A 62 -10.54 -45.32 -6.67
C SER A 62 -11.59 -45.55 -7.75
N LEU A 63 -11.68 -46.75 -8.34
CA LEU A 63 -12.71 -47.10 -9.31
C LEU A 63 -13.48 -48.39 -8.93
N PRO A 64 -14.78 -48.49 -9.26
CA PRO A 64 -15.54 -49.74 -9.09
C PRO A 64 -14.98 -50.87 -9.96
N LEU A 65 -15.10 -52.11 -9.47
CA LEU A 65 -14.66 -53.31 -10.20
C LEU A 65 -15.47 -53.62 -11.47
N GLU A 66 -16.64 -52.99 -11.64
CA GLU A 66 -17.55 -53.20 -12.79
C GLU A 66 -17.14 -52.40 -14.06
N GLY A 67 -16.09 -51.56 -13.96
CA GLY A 67 -15.54 -50.80 -15.08
C GLY A 67 -16.24 -49.46 -15.33
N VAL A 68 -15.56 -48.57 -16.05
CA VAL A 68 -16.03 -47.20 -16.35
C VAL A 68 -15.92 -46.88 -17.84
N SER A 69 -16.52 -45.76 -18.25
CA SER A 69 -16.42 -45.27 -19.63
C SER A 69 -14.97 -44.88 -19.98
N ASP A 70 -14.65 -44.86 -21.27
CA ASP A 70 -13.28 -44.60 -21.75
C ASP A 70 -12.73 -43.24 -21.28
N ARG A 71 -13.59 -42.21 -21.31
CA ARG A 71 -13.24 -40.86 -20.90
C ARG A 71 -13.05 -40.75 -19.39
N ASP A 72 -13.89 -41.44 -18.60
CA ASP A 72 -13.76 -41.46 -17.14
C ASP A 72 -12.51 -42.24 -16.70
N TYR A 73 -12.09 -43.24 -17.47
CA TYR A 73 -10.84 -43.96 -17.27
C TYR A 73 -9.62 -43.05 -17.48
N GLU A 74 -9.59 -42.26 -18.57
CA GLU A 74 -8.49 -41.30 -18.81
C GLU A 74 -8.39 -40.23 -17.73
N ASP A 75 -9.54 -39.67 -17.32
CA ASP A 75 -9.60 -38.66 -16.28
C ASP A 75 -9.15 -39.22 -14.92
N HIS A 76 -9.51 -40.47 -14.62
CA HIS A 76 -9.01 -41.18 -13.43
C HIS A 76 -7.49 -41.37 -13.48
N VAL A 77 -6.94 -41.87 -14.59
CA VAL A 77 -5.49 -42.11 -14.72
C VAL A 77 -4.69 -40.80 -14.59
N ALA A 78 -5.16 -39.72 -15.23
CA ALA A 78 -4.51 -38.41 -15.16
C ALA A 78 -4.56 -37.78 -13.76
N ARG A 79 -5.68 -37.95 -13.05
CA ARG A 79 -5.88 -37.40 -11.70
C ARG A 79 -5.17 -38.20 -10.62
N ASP A 80 -5.34 -39.52 -10.61
CA ASP A 80 -4.98 -40.35 -9.47
C ASP A 80 -3.62 -41.06 -9.59
N HIS A 81 -3.08 -41.21 -10.80
CA HIS A 81 -1.83 -41.95 -11.04
C HIS A 81 -0.70 -41.10 -11.65
N VAL A 82 -1.00 -40.04 -12.40
CA VAL A 82 0.03 -39.12 -12.93
C VAL A 82 0.43 -38.05 -11.91
N SER A 83 -0.54 -37.54 -11.13
CA SER A 83 -0.37 -36.32 -10.33
C SER A 83 -0.17 -36.57 -8.83
N ARG A 84 -0.02 -37.82 -8.39
CA ARG A 84 -0.10 -38.20 -6.97
C ARG A 84 1.26 -38.56 -6.37
N GLU A 85 1.61 -37.92 -5.25
CA GLU A 85 2.69 -38.38 -4.37
C GLU A 85 2.31 -39.71 -3.68
N PRO A 86 3.24 -40.67 -3.55
CA PRO A 86 2.94 -41.94 -2.91
C PRO A 86 2.71 -41.74 -1.40
N GLY A 87 1.44 -41.68 -0.96
CA GLY A 87 1.11 -41.73 0.48
C GLY A 87 -0.22 -41.15 0.95
N VAL A 88 -0.95 -40.37 0.16
CA VAL A 88 -2.17 -39.67 0.65
C VAL A 88 -3.44 -40.20 -0.03
N ARG A 89 -4.48 -40.55 0.74
CA ARG A 89 -5.82 -41.00 0.27
C ARG A 89 -6.61 -39.81 -0.32
N PRO A 90 -7.42 -39.99 -1.38
CA PRO A 90 -8.19 -38.90 -1.98
C PRO A 90 -9.52 -38.64 -1.25
N THR A 91 -9.79 -37.38 -0.93
CA THR A 91 -11.13 -36.82 -0.75
C THR A 91 -11.52 -36.11 -2.05
N ASN A 92 -12.60 -36.54 -2.70
CA ASN A 92 -13.10 -35.91 -3.94
C ASN A 92 -13.64 -34.49 -3.69
N PRO A 93 -13.40 -33.53 -4.61
CA PRO A 93 -14.05 -32.22 -4.61
C PRO A 93 -15.21 -32.10 -5.61
N SER A 94 -16.25 -31.38 -5.16
CA SER A 94 -17.33 -30.65 -5.87
C SER A 94 -18.37 -31.44 -6.69
N GLY A 95 -19.69 -31.24 -6.55
CA GLY A 95 -20.46 -30.37 -5.67
C GLY A 95 -21.92 -30.24 -6.16
N SER A 96 -22.87 -30.23 -5.22
CA SER A 96 -24.18 -29.50 -5.18
C SER A 96 -25.22 -30.28 -4.36
N PRO A 97 -26.17 -29.57 -3.72
CA PRO A 97 -26.61 -29.87 -2.37
C PRO A 97 -28.07 -30.33 -2.32
N ASP A 98 -28.39 -31.25 -1.40
CA ASP A 98 -29.69 -31.21 -0.73
C ASP A 98 -29.68 -32.05 0.55
N SER A 99 -30.24 -31.42 1.59
CA SER A 99 -30.89 -32.04 2.75
C SER A 99 -30.05 -32.83 3.78
N SER A 100 -30.02 -32.26 4.98
CA SER A 100 -30.19 -32.97 6.27
C SER A 100 -29.26 -34.14 6.56
N GLY A 101 -28.17 -33.82 7.28
CA GLY A 101 -27.53 -34.77 8.18
C GLY A 101 -28.51 -35.16 9.28
N CYS A 102 -29.27 -36.23 9.05
CA CYS A 102 -29.92 -36.96 10.13
C CYS A 102 -28.83 -37.73 10.87
N SER A 103 -28.26 -37.10 11.88
CA SER A 103 -27.97 -37.83 13.11
C SER A 103 -29.32 -38.26 13.68
N THR A 104 -29.74 -39.50 13.44
CA THR A 104 -30.62 -40.16 14.40
C THR A 104 -29.78 -40.93 15.39
N PRO A 105 -29.69 -40.46 16.65
CA PRO A 105 -29.42 -41.34 17.76
C PRO A 105 -30.45 -42.47 17.78
N VAL A 106 -30.06 -43.59 18.37
CA VAL A 106 -30.96 -44.66 18.79
C VAL A 106 -32.10 -44.02 19.60
N SER A 107 -33.25 -43.80 18.97
CA SER A 107 -34.47 -43.32 19.62
C SER A 107 -35.07 -44.47 20.41
N GLN A 108 -35.26 -44.22 21.70
CA GLN A 108 -36.12 -45.00 22.58
C GLN A 108 -37.56 -44.63 22.24
N GLU A 109 -38.22 -45.35 21.34
CA GLU A 109 -39.69 -45.47 21.26
C GLU A 109 -40.07 -46.67 20.35
N PRO A 110 -41.22 -47.33 20.57
CA PRO A 110 -41.47 -48.69 20.08
C PRO A 110 -41.88 -48.72 18.61
N SER A 111 -41.25 -49.60 17.82
CA SER A 111 -41.72 -49.95 16.48
C SER A 111 -43.02 -50.78 16.56
N ILE A 112 -44.01 -50.42 15.73
CA ILE A 112 -45.36 -51.03 15.65
C ILE A 112 -45.36 -52.44 15.04
N VAL A 113 -44.20 -53.01 14.71
CA VAL A 113 -44.04 -54.42 14.36
C VAL A 113 -43.11 -55.07 15.38
N GLN A 114 -43.67 -55.76 16.37
CA GLN A 114 -42.91 -56.60 17.29
C GLN A 114 -42.43 -57.85 16.56
N ASP A 115 -41.24 -57.81 15.97
CA ASP A 115 -40.57 -59.03 15.52
C ASP A 115 -39.94 -59.74 16.71
N GLN A 116 -40.54 -60.86 17.07
CA GLN A 116 -40.32 -61.58 18.31
C GLN A 116 -38.93 -62.23 18.48
N HIS A 117 -38.00 -62.19 17.53
CA HIS A 117 -36.74 -62.96 17.65
C HIS A 117 -35.47 -62.12 17.36
N LYS A 118 -34.59 -62.00 18.36
CA LYS A 118 -33.20 -61.53 18.19
C LYS A 118 -32.45 -62.53 17.30
N TRP A 119 -32.01 -62.10 16.13
CA TRP A 119 -31.14 -62.88 15.26
C TRP A 119 -29.87 -63.33 16.02
N THR A 120 -29.55 -64.63 15.95
CA THR A 120 -28.36 -65.24 16.56
C THR A 120 -27.67 -66.17 15.55
N ILE A 121 -26.37 -66.40 15.75
CA ILE A 121 -25.46 -67.20 14.90
C ILE A 121 -25.96 -68.62 14.58
N PHE A 122 -26.94 -69.15 15.32
CA PHE A 122 -27.44 -70.51 15.16
C PHE A 122 -28.60 -70.67 14.15
N MET A 123 -29.06 -69.57 13.51
CA MET A 123 -30.23 -69.62 12.61
C MET A 123 -29.91 -69.75 11.11
N SER A 124 -28.65 -69.92 10.70
CA SER A 124 -28.28 -70.06 9.28
C SER A 124 -27.99 -71.50 8.91
N LYS A 125 -28.77 -72.09 7.99
CA LYS A 125 -28.40 -73.39 7.39
C LYS A 125 -27.95 -73.36 5.93
N THR A 126 -28.04 -72.26 5.20
CA THR A 126 -27.67 -72.27 3.76
C THR A 126 -27.35 -70.87 3.21
N ASN A 127 -26.23 -70.24 3.60
CA ASN A 127 -25.42 -69.34 2.76
C ASN A 127 -24.24 -68.77 3.56
N LEU A 128 -22.99 -69.09 3.19
CA LEU A 128 -21.80 -68.69 3.96
C LEU A 128 -21.49 -67.17 3.88
N PRO A 129 -21.67 -66.48 2.73
CA PRO A 129 -21.53 -65.02 2.65
C PRO A 129 -22.60 -64.26 3.45
N ALA A 130 -23.81 -64.81 3.60
CA ALA A 130 -24.87 -64.19 4.38
C ALA A 130 -24.69 -64.40 5.90
N ALA A 131 -23.91 -65.41 6.32
CA ALA A 131 -23.64 -65.69 7.72
C ALA A 131 -22.57 -64.75 8.33
N LEU A 132 -21.76 -64.08 7.49
CA LEU A 132 -20.62 -63.26 7.92
C LEU A 132 -20.79 -61.75 7.67
N ASN A 133 -21.88 -61.33 7.01
CA ASN A 133 -22.17 -59.93 6.74
C ASN A 133 -23.40 -59.47 7.54
N ASP A 134 -23.22 -58.47 8.41
CA ASP A 134 -24.33 -57.82 9.15
C ASP A 134 -25.09 -56.87 8.22
N PRO A 135 -26.40 -57.09 7.96
CA PRO A 135 -27.19 -56.26 7.05
C PRO A 135 -27.46 -54.83 7.56
N ARG A 136 -27.01 -54.46 8.77
CA ARG A 136 -27.21 -53.11 9.35
C ARG A 136 -26.07 -52.12 9.10
N LEU A 137 -24.98 -52.51 8.41
CA LEU A 137 -23.86 -51.61 8.10
C LEU A 137 -23.93 -51.09 6.65
N VAL A 138 -23.86 -49.77 6.48
CA VAL A 138 -24.19 -49.05 5.22
C VAL A 138 -23.03 -48.97 4.20
N ARG A 139 -21.80 -49.42 4.51
CA ARG A 139 -20.65 -49.33 3.59
C ARG A 139 -19.85 -50.64 3.47
N ARG A 140 -19.81 -51.19 2.25
CA ARG A 140 -19.10 -52.42 1.82
C ARG A 140 -17.60 -52.21 1.61
N GLU A 141 -16.89 -51.57 2.54
CA GLU A 141 -15.50 -51.14 2.30
C GLU A 141 -14.42 -52.23 2.49
N THR A 142 -14.77 -53.47 2.85
CA THR A 142 -13.78 -54.57 2.98
C THR A 142 -14.35 -55.95 2.65
N ASP A 143 -14.94 -56.15 1.48
CA ASP A 143 -15.23 -57.51 1.00
C ASP A 143 -13.94 -58.16 0.47
N PHE A 144 -13.30 -58.98 1.30
CA PHE A 144 -12.15 -59.81 0.90
C PHE A 144 -12.59 -60.99 0.00
N PHE A 145 -13.86 -61.38 0.06
CA PHE A 145 -14.41 -62.52 -0.66
C PHE A 145 -15.40 -62.05 -1.74
N THR A 146 -14.96 -62.07 -2.98
CA THR A 146 -15.82 -61.85 -4.14
C THR A 146 -16.57 -63.13 -4.53
N LYS A 147 -17.62 -62.98 -5.36
CA LYS A 147 -18.52 -64.06 -5.82
C LYS A 147 -17.82 -65.20 -6.59
N THR A 148 -16.53 -65.08 -6.90
CA THR A 148 -15.73 -66.01 -7.70
C THR A 148 -14.64 -66.74 -6.91
N TRP A 149 -14.63 -66.62 -5.58
CA TRP A 149 -13.74 -67.43 -4.74
C TRP A 149 -14.13 -68.92 -4.81
N GLY A 150 -13.41 -69.68 -5.62
CA GLY A 150 -13.62 -71.13 -5.77
C GLY A 150 -12.85 -71.84 -6.90
N GLU A 151 -12.32 -71.13 -7.91
CA GLU A 151 -11.79 -71.79 -9.13
C GLU A 151 -10.27 -71.70 -9.37
N GLY A 152 -9.46 -71.22 -8.42
CA GLY A 152 -8.00 -71.24 -8.60
C GLY A 152 -7.21 -70.95 -7.34
N PHE A 153 -6.94 -71.98 -6.54
CA PHE A 153 -5.95 -71.92 -5.46
C PHE A 153 -4.58 -72.34 -6.00
N ASP A 154 -3.81 -71.38 -6.52
CA ASP A 154 -2.35 -71.54 -6.69
C ASP A 154 -1.61 -70.71 -5.65
N ASN A 155 -0.56 -71.28 -5.06
CA ASN A 155 0.24 -70.67 -4.00
C ASN A 155 1.02 -69.46 -4.53
N TYR A 156 0.60 -68.25 -4.17
CA TYR A 156 1.42 -67.06 -4.28
C TYR A 156 2.09 -66.76 -2.93
N GLY A 157 3.42 -66.59 -2.95
CA GLY A 157 4.22 -66.27 -1.77
C GLY A 157 3.91 -64.88 -1.24
N VAL A 158 3.58 -64.79 0.05
CA VAL A 158 3.37 -63.52 0.75
C VAL A 158 4.72 -62.81 0.92
N MET A 159 4.83 -61.56 0.45
CA MET A 159 6.00 -60.72 0.71
C MET A 159 6.03 -60.28 2.18
N PRO A 160 7.17 -60.38 2.90
CA PRO A 160 7.26 -60.01 4.31
C PRO A 160 7.06 -58.50 4.52
N ASN A 161 6.35 -58.13 5.58
CA ASN A 161 6.15 -56.75 6.02
C ASN A 161 7.40 -56.27 6.80
N PRO A 162 8.01 -55.12 6.47
CA PRO A 162 9.23 -54.62 7.11
C PRO A 162 9.13 -54.37 8.63
N ASP A 163 7.92 -54.29 9.20
CA ASP A 163 7.73 -53.96 10.62
C ASP A 163 7.53 -55.19 11.55
N ILE A 164 7.70 -56.42 11.06
CA ILE A 164 7.52 -57.66 11.86
C ILE A 164 8.78 -58.55 11.80
N PRO A 165 9.38 -58.98 12.93
CA PRO A 165 10.52 -59.90 12.92
C PRO A 165 10.16 -61.29 12.40
N GLU A 166 10.98 -61.88 11.52
CA GLU A 166 10.77 -63.26 11.03
C GLU A 166 11.06 -64.31 12.13
N ILE A 167 10.04 -65.08 12.51
CA ILE A 167 10.17 -66.17 13.49
C ILE A 167 10.63 -67.44 12.76
N THR A 168 11.88 -67.86 12.97
CA THR A 168 12.42 -69.10 12.39
C THR A 168 12.15 -70.34 13.25
N LYS A 169 12.24 -71.54 12.63
CA LYS A 169 12.06 -72.86 13.28
C LYS A 169 12.97 -73.08 14.51
N GLU A 170 14.06 -72.32 14.60
CA GLU A 170 14.99 -72.29 15.74
C GLU A 170 14.32 -71.83 17.04
N HIS A 171 13.41 -70.84 16.96
CA HIS A 171 12.70 -70.29 18.14
C HIS A 171 11.77 -71.32 18.79
N PHE A 172 11.27 -72.30 18.02
CA PHE A 172 10.36 -73.35 18.51
C PHE A 172 11.06 -74.61 19.02
N ARG A 173 12.37 -74.80 18.78
CA ARG A 173 13.11 -76.00 19.27
C ARG A 173 13.06 -76.14 20.79
N ARG A 174 13.09 -75.04 21.54
CA ARG A 174 13.10 -75.04 23.01
C ARG A 174 11.75 -75.47 23.60
N TYR A 175 10.64 -75.14 22.92
CA TYR A 175 9.29 -75.55 23.29
C TYR A 175 9.07 -77.05 23.04
N LEU A 176 9.44 -77.53 21.85
CA LEU A 176 9.28 -78.94 21.47
C LEU A 176 10.10 -79.89 22.37
N LYS A 177 11.30 -79.48 22.80
CA LYS A 177 12.14 -80.28 23.73
C LYS A 177 11.56 -80.38 25.15
N ARG A 178 10.76 -79.40 25.60
CA ARG A 178 10.09 -79.43 26.91
C ARG A 178 8.85 -80.32 26.92
N ILE A 179 8.04 -80.26 25.87
CA ILE A 179 6.80 -81.05 25.79
C ILE A 179 7.08 -82.53 25.51
N SER A 180 8.07 -82.86 24.67
CA SER A 180 8.41 -84.25 24.39
C SER A 180 8.89 -85.04 25.62
N LYS A 181 9.52 -84.36 26.59
CA LYS A 181 9.91 -84.98 27.87
C LYS A 181 8.67 -85.30 28.73
N ARG A 182 7.73 -84.36 28.85
CA ARG A 182 6.50 -84.55 29.64
C ARG A 182 5.58 -85.64 29.08
N LEU A 183 5.52 -85.81 27.76
CA LEU A 183 4.74 -86.87 27.13
C LEU A 183 5.34 -88.26 27.42
N LYS A 184 6.68 -88.39 27.38
CA LYS A 184 7.37 -89.63 27.77
C LYS A 184 7.19 -89.97 29.25
N ASP A 185 7.18 -88.96 30.13
CA ASP A 185 6.96 -89.14 31.58
C ASP A 185 5.50 -89.60 31.87
N HIS A 186 4.53 -89.19 31.05
CA HIS A 186 3.12 -89.61 31.18
C HIS A 186 2.89 -91.06 30.69
N GLU A 187 3.48 -91.44 29.55
CA GLU A 187 3.39 -92.82 29.02
C GLU A 187 4.06 -93.85 29.95
N SER A 188 5.17 -93.47 30.59
CA SER A 188 5.86 -94.33 31.58
C SER A 188 5.12 -94.43 32.92
N SER A 189 4.34 -93.41 33.31
CA SER A 189 3.49 -93.45 34.51
C SER A 189 2.20 -94.26 34.31
N SER A 190 1.67 -94.33 33.08
CA SER A 190 0.49 -95.14 32.75
C SER A 190 0.76 -96.65 32.77
N ALA A 191 2.01 -97.08 32.56
CA ALA A 191 2.41 -98.49 32.55
C ALA A 191 2.72 -99.05 33.95
N ALA A 192 2.89 -98.20 34.97
CA ALA A 192 3.28 -98.60 36.33
C ALA A 192 2.11 -98.79 37.31
N VAL A 193 0.86 -98.62 36.86
CA VAL A 193 -0.36 -98.67 37.71
C VAL A 193 -1.11 -100.02 37.59
N SER A 194 -0.59 -100.97 36.80
CA SER A 194 -1.21 -102.30 36.58
C SER A 194 -0.90 -103.35 37.67
N ASP A 195 0.09 -103.12 38.53
CA ASP A 195 0.51 -104.07 39.57
C ASP A 195 0.68 -103.34 40.90
N LEU A 196 -0.28 -103.50 41.83
CA LEU A 196 -0.05 -103.75 43.28
C LEU A 196 -1.39 -103.79 44.07
N PRO A 197 -1.45 -104.55 45.19
CA PRO A 197 -2.68 -104.94 45.88
C PRO A 197 -3.06 -104.00 47.06
N ALA A 198 -4.35 -103.97 47.40
CA ALA A 198 -4.93 -103.12 48.45
C ALA A 198 -4.65 -103.62 49.89
N PRO A 199 -4.43 -102.70 50.86
CA PRO A 199 -4.95 -102.94 52.20
C PRO A 199 -5.45 -101.70 52.99
N ARG A 200 -6.65 -101.92 53.57
CA ARG A 200 -7.16 -101.67 54.95
C ARG A 200 -7.15 -100.26 55.60
N PRO A 201 -8.27 -99.87 56.25
CA PRO A 201 -8.44 -98.56 56.88
C PRO A 201 -8.02 -98.56 58.35
N ASP A 202 -7.35 -97.50 58.79
CA ASP A 202 -7.58 -96.79 60.07
C ASP A 202 -6.36 -95.95 60.46
N GLN A 203 -6.36 -94.66 60.09
CA GLN A 203 -6.19 -93.54 61.04
C GLN A 203 -6.25 -92.18 60.32
N LYS A 204 -6.91 -91.25 60.98
CA LYS A 204 -7.24 -89.88 60.58
C LYS A 204 -5.97 -89.03 60.38
N THR A 205 -5.94 -88.20 59.33
CA THR A 205 -5.94 -86.70 59.39
C THR A 205 -5.28 -86.07 58.16
N SER A 206 -5.92 -84.99 57.69
CA SER A 206 -5.47 -83.94 56.75
C SER A 206 -5.86 -84.14 55.27
N LEU A 207 -6.76 -83.24 54.87
CA LEU A 207 -7.44 -83.16 53.58
C LEU A 207 -6.51 -82.55 52.51
N ARG A 208 -6.32 -83.28 51.41
CA ARG A 208 -6.00 -82.74 50.08
C ARG A 208 -7.16 -83.05 49.13
N PRO A 209 -7.51 -82.13 48.21
CA PRO A 209 -8.72 -82.25 47.39
C PRO A 209 -8.46 -83.03 46.09
N GLU A 210 -8.23 -84.34 46.19
CA GLU A 210 -8.12 -85.25 45.03
C GLU A 210 -9.07 -86.47 45.11
N ASP A 211 -9.84 -86.67 46.19
CA ASP A 211 -10.65 -87.88 46.40
C ASP A 211 -12.16 -87.72 46.10
N HIS A 212 -12.57 -87.31 44.88
CA HIS A 212 -14.00 -87.20 44.53
C HIS A 212 -14.46 -87.94 43.26
N PHE A 213 -13.67 -88.90 42.74
CA PHE A 213 -14.20 -89.90 41.79
C PHE A 213 -13.98 -91.33 42.28
N PRO A 214 -14.92 -91.90 43.07
CA PRO A 214 -14.96 -93.33 43.31
C PRO A 214 -15.35 -94.06 42.03
N MET A 215 -14.39 -94.85 41.54
CA MET A 215 -14.52 -95.88 40.50
C MET A 215 -15.67 -96.85 40.85
N LEU A 216 -16.84 -96.69 40.21
CA LEU A 216 -17.94 -97.64 40.36
C LEU A 216 -17.70 -98.93 39.56
N MET A 217 -17.10 -99.90 40.27
CA MET A 217 -17.67 -101.21 40.56
C MET A 217 -18.37 -101.98 39.40
N SER A 218 -17.62 -102.31 38.36
CA SER A 218 -17.98 -103.34 37.37
C SER A 218 -17.57 -104.78 37.80
N ARG A 219 -17.40 -105.07 39.11
CA ARG A 219 -16.72 -106.31 39.57
C ARG A 219 -17.48 -107.22 40.55
N LYS A 220 -18.79 -107.05 40.79
CA LYS A 220 -19.53 -107.90 41.77
C LYS A 220 -20.92 -108.41 41.38
N ILE A 221 -21.38 -108.28 40.13
CA ILE A 221 -22.72 -108.80 39.73
C ILE A 221 -22.66 -110.24 39.15
N ASP A 222 -21.49 -110.75 38.79
CA ASP A 222 -21.32 -112.10 38.20
C ASP A 222 -21.41 -113.29 39.19
N LYS A 223 -22.05 -113.13 40.36
CA LYS A 223 -22.23 -114.21 41.37
C LYS A 223 -23.69 -114.52 41.73
N LEU A 224 -24.63 -114.28 40.82
CA LEU A 224 -26.04 -114.69 40.96
C LEU A 224 -26.44 -115.76 39.92
N SER A 225 -25.58 -116.77 39.75
CA SER A 225 -25.97 -118.05 39.16
C SER A 225 -26.93 -118.78 40.13
N PRO A 226 -28.02 -119.41 39.65
CA PRO A 226 -28.98 -120.09 40.53
C PRO A 226 -28.34 -121.35 41.14
N ASP A 227 -28.26 -121.40 42.47
CA ASP A 227 -27.89 -122.63 43.19
C ASP A 227 -29.01 -123.67 43.05
N TYR A 228 -28.77 -124.66 42.18
CA TYR A 228 -29.60 -125.83 41.92
C TYR A 228 -29.63 -126.86 43.09
N GLU A 229 -29.17 -126.50 44.29
CA GLU A 229 -28.98 -127.41 45.43
C GLU A 229 -30.20 -127.60 46.35
N ALA A 230 -31.34 -126.94 46.10
CA ALA A 230 -32.57 -127.14 46.91
C ALA A 230 -33.51 -128.24 46.39
N ILE A 231 -33.21 -128.82 45.22
CA ILE A 231 -33.99 -129.88 44.56
C ILE A 231 -34.07 -131.21 45.35
N PRO A 232 -33.09 -131.62 46.20
CA PRO A 232 -33.17 -132.90 46.90
C PRO A 232 -34.23 -132.96 48.02
N LYS A 233 -34.64 -131.82 48.60
CA LYS A 233 -35.65 -131.80 49.69
C LYS A 233 -37.10 -131.84 49.20
N ILE A 234 -37.35 -131.49 47.94
CA ILE A 234 -38.67 -131.58 47.30
C ILE A 234 -39.02 -133.05 47.00
N ARG A 235 -38.02 -133.89 46.70
CA ARG A 235 -38.16 -135.35 46.47
C ARG A 235 -38.53 -136.16 47.72
N GLN A 236 -38.37 -135.60 48.92
CA GLN A 236 -38.54 -136.35 50.17
C GLN A 236 -39.95 -136.20 50.79
N LEU A 237 -40.75 -135.24 50.30
CA LEU A 237 -42.11 -134.97 50.80
C LEU A 237 -43.22 -135.36 49.82
N PHE A 238 -42.88 -135.49 48.53
CA PHE A 238 -43.75 -136.02 47.49
C PHE A 238 -43.21 -137.41 47.12
N GLY A 239 -44.02 -138.46 47.19
CA GLY A 239 -43.61 -139.82 46.82
C GLY A 239 -42.92 -139.83 45.44
N ALA A 240 -41.83 -140.60 45.32
CA ALA A 240 -40.87 -140.52 44.21
C ALA A 240 -41.47 -140.69 42.80
N GLU A 241 -42.62 -141.37 42.67
CA GLU A 241 -43.29 -141.57 41.38
C GLU A 241 -44.21 -140.41 40.97
N GLU A 242 -44.80 -139.68 41.92
CA GLU A 242 -45.80 -138.65 41.63
C GLU A 242 -45.14 -137.29 41.30
N ALA A 243 -43.98 -136.98 41.88
CA ALA A 243 -43.24 -135.73 41.63
C ALA A 243 -42.56 -135.67 40.25
N GLU A 244 -42.19 -136.83 39.67
CA GLU A 244 -41.58 -136.88 38.33
C GLU A 244 -42.58 -136.56 37.22
N ILE A 245 -43.88 -136.78 37.42
CA ILE A 245 -44.89 -136.51 36.38
C ILE A 245 -45.17 -134.99 36.26
N PHE A 246 -45.26 -134.26 37.38
CA PHE A 246 -45.55 -132.82 37.37
C PHE A 246 -44.38 -131.93 36.94
N MET A 247 -43.13 -132.42 37.04
CA MET A 247 -41.93 -131.65 36.70
C MET A 247 -41.34 -132.02 35.32
N GLN A 248 -42.05 -132.82 34.52
CA GLN A 248 -41.67 -133.11 33.14
C GLN A 248 -41.92 -131.92 32.21
N HIS A 249 -40.93 -131.59 31.37
CA HIS A 249 -40.98 -130.47 30.42
C HIS A 249 -42.11 -130.56 29.37
N GLY A 250 -42.76 -131.72 29.21
CA GLY A 250 -43.88 -131.96 28.29
C GLY A 250 -45.21 -132.28 28.98
N PHE A 251 -45.40 -131.82 30.21
CA PHE A 251 -46.64 -132.04 30.97
C PHE A 251 -47.85 -131.38 30.26
N SER A 252 -48.77 -132.21 29.76
CA SER A 252 -50.05 -131.78 29.21
C SER A 252 -51.17 -132.66 29.76
N LEU A 253 -52.18 -132.02 30.38
CA LEU A 253 -53.35 -132.67 30.99
C LEU A 253 -54.35 -133.21 29.96
N ASP A 254 -54.15 -132.92 28.68
CA ASP A 254 -55.04 -133.38 27.60
C ASP A 254 -54.85 -134.86 27.24
N ASN A 255 -53.72 -135.48 27.64
CA ASN A 255 -53.44 -136.88 27.34
C ASN A 255 -54.12 -137.80 28.39
N PRO A 256 -55.10 -138.64 28.01
CA PRO A 256 -55.93 -139.39 28.97
C PRO A 256 -55.15 -140.39 29.83
N ALA A 257 -53.96 -140.85 29.42
CA ALA A 257 -53.11 -141.70 30.25
C ALA A 257 -52.43 -140.91 31.39
N THR A 258 -51.95 -139.70 31.11
CA THR A 258 -51.34 -138.79 32.10
C THR A 258 -52.41 -138.23 33.04
N PHE A 259 -53.61 -137.95 32.53
CA PHE A 259 -54.74 -137.53 33.36
C PHE A 259 -55.17 -138.64 34.34
N ASN A 260 -55.31 -139.89 33.88
CA ASN A 260 -55.74 -140.99 34.75
C ASN A 260 -54.69 -141.43 35.79
N THR A 261 -53.41 -141.14 35.55
CA THR A 261 -52.33 -141.39 36.53
C THR A 261 -52.25 -140.27 37.58
N VAL A 262 -52.53 -139.03 37.19
CA VAL A 262 -52.66 -137.89 38.11
C VAL A 262 -54.02 -137.87 38.83
N PHE A 263 -55.04 -138.51 38.25
CA PHE A 263 -56.44 -138.51 38.71
C PHE A 263 -57.13 -139.87 38.46
N PRO A 264 -57.07 -140.84 39.40
CA PRO A 264 -57.64 -142.17 39.20
C PRO A 264 -59.19 -142.16 39.21
N TRP A 265 -59.81 -142.38 38.04
CA TRP A 265 -61.27 -142.38 37.86
C TRP A 265 -62.00 -143.57 38.54
N SER A 266 -61.24 -144.57 39.03
CA SER A 266 -61.74 -145.74 39.75
C SER A 266 -62.41 -145.43 41.10
N LEU A 267 -62.32 -144.19 41.57
CA LEU A 267 -62.97 -143.72 42.81
C LEU A 267 -64.35 -143.06 42.58
N VAL A 268 -64.86 -143.05 41.33
CA VAL A 268 -66.08 -142.28 40.95
C VAL A 268 -67.20 -143.11 40.28
N GLU A 269 -66.98 -144.35 39.82
CA GLU A 269 -68.06 -145.18 39.24
C GLU A 269 -68.68 -146.21 40.23
N PRO A 270 -70.03 -146.31 40.33
CA PRO A 270 -70.70 -147.43 41.00
C PRO A 270 -71.07 -148.58 40.02
N PRO A 271 -70.89 -149.87 40.39
CA PRO A 271 -71.20 -151.04 39.55
C PRO A 271 -72.69 -151.42 39.54
N LYS A 272 -73.13 -152.07 38.46
CA LYS A 272 -74.50 -152.60 38.25
C LYS A 272 -74.76 -153.88 39.06
N GLN A 273 -75.42 -153.79 40.21
CA GLN A 273 -76.61 -154.58 40.61
C GLN A 273 -76.97 -154.34 42.09
N GLU A 274 -78.27 -154.49 42.38
CA GLU A 274 -78.98 -154.14 43.61
C GLU A 274 -78.40 -154.74 44.89
N GLN A 275 -78.05 -153.89 45.86
CA GLN A 275 -78.61 -153.88 47.22
C GLN A 275 -78.08 -152.69 48.03
N ALA A 276 -78.89 -152.26 49.00
CA ALA A 276 -78.91 -150.95 49.63
C ALA A 276 -77.69 -150.55 50.49
N GLY A 277 -77.36 -149.25 50.51
CA GLY A 277 -76.99 -148.54 51.76
C GLY A 277 -75.68 -147.76 51.86
N LYS A 278 -75.72 -146.47 51.49
CA LYS A 278 -74.96 -145.28 51.97
C LYS A 278 -73.57 -144.86 51.40
N PRO A 279 -73.27 -143.52 51.33
CA PRO A 279 -72.32 -142.87 50.39
C PRO A 279 -71.25 -141.91 51.01
N ARG A 280 -70.43 -141.23 50.16
CA ARG A 280 -69.73 -139.91 50.34
C ARG A 280 -68.57 -139.75 51.37
N GLN A 281 -67.33 -140.18 51.05
CA GLN A 281 -66.11 -139.70 51.75
C GLN A 281 -64.87 -139.37 50.87
N SER A 282 -64.87 -139.59 49.55
CA SER A 282 -63.65 -139.49 48.73
C SER A 282 -63.26 -138.07 48.25
N SER A 283 -64.19 -137.13 48.11
CA SER A 283 -63.87 -135.79 47.54
C SER A 283 -63.19 -134.82 48.50
N LYS A 284 -63.40 -134.96 49.82
CA LYS A 284 -62.77 -134.09 50.84
C LYS A 284 -61.26 -134.32 50.95
N LEU A 285 -60.81 -135.57 50.86
CA LEU A 285 -59.39 -135.95 50.92
C LEU A 285 -58.58 -135.35 49.76
N LEU A 286 -59.20 -135.21 48.59
CA LEU A 286 -58.55 -134.59 47.43
C LEU A 286 -58.37 -133.07 47.60
N GLN A 287 -59.37 -132.41 48.19
CA GLN A 287 -59.32 -130.96 48.42
C GLN A 287 -58.23 -130.58 49.45
N GLU A 288 -58.05 -131.38 50.49
CA GLU A 288 -56.96 -131.17 51.46
C GLU A 288 -55.57 -131.32 50.83
N LYS A 289 -55.38 -132.30 49.93
CA LYS A 289 -54.10 -132.47 49.20
C LYS A 289 -53.76 -131.26 48.33
N LEU A 290 -54.74 -130.70 47.61
CA LEU A 290 -54.52 -129.53 46.77
C LEU A 290 -54.22 -128.25 47.58
N SER A 291 -54.89 -128.06 48.73
CA SER A 291 -54.58 -126.94 49.62
C SER A 291 -53.14 -127.03 50.16
N HIS A 292 -52.67 -128.22 50.52
CA HIS A 292 -51.29 -128.40 50.99
C HIS A 292 -50.25 -128.01 49.93
N TYR A 293 -50.51 -128.29 48.66
CA TYR A 293 -49.59 -127.91 47.57
C TYR A 293 -49.52 -126.40 47.34
N LEU A 294 -50.63 -125.68 47.52
CA LEU A 294 -50.65 -124.21 47.42
C LEU A 294 -49.79 -123.55 48.49
N ASP A 295 -49.93 -123.98 49.76
CA ASP A 295 -49.14 -123.43 50.87
C ASP A 295 -47.62 -123.61 50.66
N VAL A 296 -47.22 -124.77 50.11
CA VAL A 296 -45.80 -125.05 49.81
C VAL A 296 -45.25 -124.09 48.75
N VAL A 297 -46.04 -123.75 47.72
CA VAL A 297 -45.64 -122.80 46.67
C VAL A 297 -45.51 -121.39 47.22
N GLU A 298 -46.46 -120.93 48.05
CA GLU A 298 -46.42 -119.58 48.62
C GLU A 298 -45.18 -119.34 49.49
N VAL A 299 -44.84 -120.30 50.34
CA VAL A 299 -43.65 -120.22 51.20
C VAL A 299 -42.37 -120.14 50.37
N HIS A 300 -42.30 -120.83 49.24
CA HIS A 300 -41.13 -120.78 48.35
C HIS A 300 -40.98 -119.46 47.61
N ILE A 301 -42.08 -118.85 47.16
CA ILE A 301 -42.04 -117.52 46.50
C ILE A 301 -41.58 -116.45 47.50
N ALA A 302 -42.12 -116.45 48.72
CA ALA A 302 -41.72 -115.50 49.76
C ALA A 302 -40.21 -115.59 50.07
N ARG A 303 -39.66 -116.81 50.10
CA ARG A 303 -38.23 -117.03 50.37
C ARG A 303 -37.34 -116.50 49.25
N GLN A 304 -37.70 -116.72 47.99
CA GLN A 304 -36.92 -116.23 46.83
C GLN A 304 -36.90 -114.69 46.74
N ILE A 305 -38.02 -114.02 47.04
CA ILE A 305 -38.08 -112.55 47.07
C ILE A 305 -37.18 -111.99 48.17
N SER A 306 -37.17 -112.62 49.36
CA SER A 306 -36.32 -112.18 50.47
C SER A 306 -34.83 -112.20 50.12
N LEU A 307 -34.37 -113.27 49.46
CA LEU A 307 -32.96 -113.50 49.13
C LEU A 307 -32.41 -112.49 48.10
N ARG A 308 -33.26 -111.89 47.25
CA ARG A 308 -32.82 -110.96 46.18
C ARG A 308 -33.04 -109.48 46.48
N SER A 309 -33.70 -109.13 47.58
CA SER A 309 -34.08 -107.76 47.90
C SER A 309 -32.90 -106.84 48.26
N GLU A 310 -31.90 -107.33 49.00
CA GLU A 310 -30.79 -106.51 49.53
C GLU A 310 -29.86 -105.95 48.44
N ALA A 311 -29.55 -106.76 47.42
CA ALA A 311 -28.69 -106.34 46.31
C ALA A 311 -29.31 -105.22 45.47
N PHE A 312 -30.65 -105.20 45.34
CA PHE A 312 -31.36 -104.15 44.63
C PHE A 312 -31.24 -102.79 45.33
N PHE A 313 -31.46 -102.74 46.66
CA PHE A 313 -31.37 -101.50 47.42
C PHE A 313 -29.95 -100.93 47.50
N LEU A 314 -28.91 -101.79 47.53
CA LEU A 314 -27.51 -101.35 47.44
C LEU A 314 -27.20 -100.69 46.09
N ALA A 315 -27.72 -101.21 44.97
CA ALA A 315 -27.53 -100.60 43.66
C ALA A 315 -28.21 -99.22 43.57
N VAL A 316 -29.45 -99.11 44.07
CA VAL A 316 -30.22 -97.85 44.09
C VAL A 316 -29.51 -96.78 44.92
N SER A 317 -29.06 -97.11 46.13
CA SER A 317 -28.34 -96.15 46.99
C SER A 317 -27.02 -95.66 46.38
N SER A 318 -26.32 -96.52 45.62
CA SER A 318 -25.10 -96.12 44.90
C SER A 318 -25.38 -95.17 43.73
N HIS A 319 -26.51 -95.36 43.05
CA HIS A 319 -26.95 -94.49 41.96
C HIS A 319 -27.29 -93.09 42.47
N ASP A 320 -28.04 -93.01 43.57
CA ASP A 320 -28.39 -91.74 44.21
C ASP A 320 -27.13 -90.96 44.62
N LYS A 321 -26.13 -91.64 45.17
CA LYS A 321 -24.86 -91.00 45.56
C LYS A 321 -24.06 -90.47 44.37
N LEU A 322 -24.07 -91.19 43.24
CA LEU A 322 -23.44 -90.76 41.99
C LEU A 322 -24.13 -89.52 41.42
N GLN A 323 -25.46 -89.52 41.43
CA GLN A 323 -26.27 -88.41 40.96
C GLN A 323 -26.02 -87.14 41.80
N GLU A 324 -25.89 -87.28 43.11
CA GLU A 324 -25.51 -86.19 44.02
C GLU A 324 -24.12 -85.62 43.69
N ASN A 325 -23.11 -86.48 43.50
CA ASN A 325 -21.75 -86.05 43.16
C ASN A 325 -21.67 -85.38 41.78
N MET A 326 -22.43 -85.87 40.79
CA MET A 326 -22.53 -85.26 39.45
C MET A 326 -23.19 -83.87 39.51
N ALA A 327 -24.23 -83.72 40.34
CA ALA A 327 -24.89 -82.42 40.56
C ALA A 327 -23.92 -81.41 41.20
N ASN A 328 -23.14 -81.85 42.19
CA ASN A 328 -22.15 -81.03 42.87
C ASN A 328 -21.01 -80.59 41.95
N THR A 329 -20.44 -81.51 41.16
CA THR A 329 -19.39 -81.17 40.17
C THR A 329 -19.92 -80.21 39.12
N CYS A 330 -21.12 -80.44 38.56
CA CYS A 330 -21.75 -79.49 37.65
C CYS A 330 -21.95 -78.09 38.27
N ALA A 331 -22.29 -78.02 39.56
CA ALA A 331 -22.44 -76.75 40.28
C ALA A 331 -21.09 -76.04 40.45
N THR A 332 -20.01 -76.76 40.74
CA THR A 332 -18.67 -76.17 40.86
C THR A 332 -18.14 -75.65 39.52
N ILE A 333 -18.36 -76.38 38.42
CA ILE A 333 -17.97 -75.95 37.06
C ILE A 333 -18.73 -74.68 36.65
N ARG A 334 -20.03 -74.60 36.96
CA ARG A 334 -20.82 -73.38 36.74
C ARG A 334 -20.23 -72.20 37.52
N LYS A 335 -19.98 -72.37 38.82
CA LYS A 335 -19.34 -71.32 39.64
C LYS A 335 -17.98 -70.89 39.11
N LEU A 336 -17.17 -71.81 38.58
CA LEU A 336 -15.87 -71.48 38.00
C LEU A 336 -16.01 -70.69 36.70
N ARG A 337 -16.90 -71.11 35.79
CA ARG A 337 -17.20 -70.37 34.56
C ARG A 337 -17.72 -68.97 34.87
N ASP A 338 -18.60 -68.82 35.85
CA ASP A 338 -19.10 -67.50 36.29
C ASP A 338 -17.96 -66.61 36.81
N ARG A 339 -17.01 -67.17 37.55
CA ARG A 339 -15.82 -66.43 38.03
C ARG A 339 -14.90 -66.02 36.89
N VAL A 340 -14.68 -66.89 35.91
CA VAL A 340 -13.85 -66.57 34.74
C VAL A 340 -14.51 -65.48 33.89
N HIS A 341 -15.83 -65.56 33.67
CA HIS A 341 -16.57 -64.49 32.98
C HIS A 341 -16.49 -63.17 33.74
N LYS A 342 -16.66 -63.17 35.06
CA LYS A 342 -16.49 -61.96 35.88
C LYS A 342 -15.07 -61.40 35.80
N LEU A 343 -14.06 -62.26 35.72
CA LEU A 343 -12.67 -61.84 35.58
C LEU A 343 -12.42 -61.21 34.19
N ASP A 344 -12.96 -61.81 33.13
CA ASP A 344 -12.85 -61.29 31.76
C ASP A 344 -13.54 -59.91 31.61
N ASP A 345 -14.76 -59.79 32.14
CA ASP A 345 -15.51 -58.53 32.16
C ASP A 345 -14.77 -57.41 32.90
N THR A 346 -14.12 -57.73 34.01
CA THR A 346 -13.45 -56.73 34.87
C THR A 346 -12.01 -56.42 34.46
N MET A 347 -11.23 -57.42 34.08
CA MET A 347 -9.79 -57.26 33.83
C MET A 347 -9.44 -57.06 32.36
N ALA A 348 -10.26 -57.57 31.42
CA ALA A 348 -10.01 -57.39 29.99
C ALA A 348 -10.94 -56.32 29.38
N VAL A 349 -12.25 -56.49 29.51
CA VAL A 349 -13.24 -55.59 28.88
C VAL A 349 -13.26 -54.22 29.55
N GLY A 350 -13.21 -54.18 30.89
CA GLY A 350 -13.20 -52.94 31.68
C GLY A 350 -12.12 -51.95 31.25
N PRO A 351 -10.81 -52.29 31.30
CA PRO A 351 -9.72 -51.40 30.92
C PRO A 351 -9.79 -50.96 29.45
N LEU A 352 -10.13 -51.87 28.53
CA LEU A 352 -10.31 -51.53 27.11
C LEU A 352 -11.44 -50.51 26.91
N ARG A 353 -12.53 -50.63 27.69
CA ARG A 353 -13.63 -49.66 27.68
C ARG A 353 -13.18 -48.31 28.22
N VAL A 354 -12.38 -48.28 29.28
CA VAL A 354 -11.80 -47.03 29.82
C VAL A 354 -10.88 -46.36 28.79
N MET A 355 -10.04 -47.12 28.08
CA MET A 355 -9.19 -46.57 27.01
C MET A 355 -10.04 -45.99 25.86
N ARG A 356 -11.08 -46.70 25.41
CA ARG A 356 -12.01 -46.18 24.40
C ARG A 356 -12.72 -44.91 24.89
N MET A 357 -13.16 -44.87 26.14
CA MET A 357 -13.81 -43.68 26.73
C MET A 357 -12.83 -42.50 26.86
N SER A 358 -11.57 -42.75 27.20
CA SER A 358 -10.51 -41.73 27.23
C SER A 358 -10.27 -41.14 25.84
N GLN A 359 -10.18 -42.00 24.81
CA GLN A 359 -10.00 -41.56 23.43
C GLN A 359 -11.25 -40.84 22.89
N ALA A 360 -12.44 -41.31 23.23
CA ALA A 360 -13.69 -40.60 22.94
C ALA A 360 -13.69 -39.22 23.60
N ARG A 361 -13.34 -39.10 24.89
CA ARG A 361 -13.25 -37.81 25.59
C ARG A 361 -12.24 -36.88 24.91
N ALA A 362 -11.07 -37.36 24.51
CA ALA A 362 -10.08 -36.56 23.79
C ALA A 362 -10.64 -36.06 22.45
N ASN A 363 -11.37 -36.89 21.71
CA ASN A 363 -12.01 -36.50 20.46
C ASN A 363 -13.14 -35.46 20.69
N HIS A 364 -13.95 -35.63 21.75
CA HIS A 364 -14.99 -34.65 22.11
C HIS A 364 -14.40 -33.30 22.52
N LEU A 365 -13.26 -33.27 23.20
CA LEU A 365 -12.56 -32.04 23.54
C LEU A 365 -12.03 -31.32 22.30
N LYS A 366 -11.46 -32.06 21.34
CA LYS A 366 -11.04 -31.51 20.04
C LYS A 366 -12.23 -30.93 19.27
N LEU A 367 -13.36 -31.64 19.24
CA LEU A 367 -14.59 -31.17 18.60
C LEU A 367 -15.12 -29.90 19.27
N LEU A 368 -15.18 -29.86 20.60
CA LEU A 368 -15.62 -28.69 21.37
C LEU A 368 -14.74 -27.47 21.08
N HIS A 369 -13.42 -27.65 21.00
CA HIS A 369 -12.50 -26.56 20.66
C HIS A 369 -12.78 -26.00 19.27
N LYS A 370 -12.96 -26.87 18.25
CA LYS A 370 -13.35 -26.43 16.90
C LYS A 370 -14.70 -25.70 16.90
N LEU A 371 -15.71 -26.22 17.60
CA LEU A 371 -17.02 -25.55 17.71
C LEU A 371 -16.94 -24.17 18.37
N LYS A 372 -16.07 -23.98 19.37
CA LYS A 372 -15.82 -22.66 19.97
C LYS A 372 -15.21 -21.69 18.95
N LEU A 373 -14.23 -22.12 18.15
CA LEU A 373 -13.66 -21.31 17.08
C LEU A 373 -14.69 -20.97 16.00
N MET A 374 -15.60 -21.89 15.67
CA MET A 374 -16.71 -21.60 14.75
C MET A 374 -17.67 -20.54 15.32
N ALA A 375 -17.93 -20.59 16.63
CA ALA A 375 -18.77 -19.59 17.30
C ALA A 375 -18.11 -18.20 17.34
N THR A 376 -16.80 -18.13 17.58
CA THR A 376 -16.08 -16.84 17.53
C THR A 376 -16.10 -16.26 16.12
N VAL A 377 -15.90 -17.08 15.09
CA VAL A 377 -15.98 -16.63 13.69
C VAL A 377 -17.39 -16.16 13.32
N HIS A 378 -18.45 -16.76 13.85
CA HIS A 378 -19.81 -16.27 13.63
C HIS A 378 -20.08 -14.90 14.29
N GLN A 379 -19.43 -14.60 15.42
CA GLN A 379 -19.59 -13.31 16.11
C GLN A 379 -18.89 -12.14 15.41
N THR A 380 -18.07 -12.39 14.40
CA THR A 380 -17.24 -11.35 13.78
C THR A 380 -18.06 -10.40 12.93
N GLN A 381 -19.07 -10.91 12.21
CA GLN A 381 -19.91 -10.09 11.36
C GLN A 381 -20.73 -9.03 12.13
N PRO A 382 -21.45 -9.36 13.23
CA PRO A 382 -22.11 -8.35 14.07
C PRO A 382 -21.13 -7.36 14.70
N THR A 383 -19.95 -7.84 15.10
CA THR A 383 -18.91 -7.01 15.74
C THR A 383 -18.31 -6.03 14.73
N LEU A 384 -18.05 -6.47 13.49
CA LEU A 384 -17.64 -5.59 12.40
C LEU A 384 -18.66 -4.50 12.13
N GLN A 385 -19.95 -4.84 12.10
CA GLN A 385 -21.00 -3.85 11.87
C GLN A 385 -21.06 -2.80 12.99
N LEU A 386 -20.84 -3.20 14.24
CA LEU A 386 -20.75 -2.28 15.38
C LEU A 386 -19.53 -1.35 15.26
N LEU A 387 -18.34 -1.89 14.97
CA LEU A 387 -17.11 -1.10 14.82
C LEU A 387 -17.19 -0.10 13.66
N LEU A 388 -17.86 -0.48 12.58
CA LEU A 388 -18.11 0.44 11.46
C LEU A 388 -19.11 1.53 11.81
N SER A 389 -20.08 1.27 12.69
CA SER A 389 -21.00 2.30 13.18
C SER A 389 -20.33 3.32 14.10
N THR A 390 -19.21 2.94 14.73
CA THR A 390 -18.42 3.81 15.62
C THR A 390 -17.20 4.44 14.93
N ASN A 391 -17.05 4.28 13.60
CA ASN A 391 -15.90 4.74 12.80
C ASN A 391 -14.53 4.19 13.28
N GLU A 392 -14.52 3.04 13.95
CA GLU A 392 -13.29 2.36 14.39
C GLU A 392 -12.76 1.43 13.29
N PHE A 393 -12.29 2.01 12.18
CA PHE A 393 -11.81 1.27 11.02
C PHE A 393 -10.61 0.37 11.34
N VAL A 394 -9.69 0.82 12.19
CA VAL A 394 -8.49 0.06 12.57
C VAL A 394 -8.87 -1.25 13.27
N GLY A 395 -9.77 -1.19 14.26
CA GLY A 395 -10.24 -2.38 14.98
C GLY A 395 -11.06 -3.33 14.10
N ALA A 396 -11.81 -2.79 13.13
CA ALA A 396 -12.51 -3.63 12.14
C ALA A 396 -11.53 -4.40 11.24
N LEU A 397 -10.44 -3.76 10.80
CA LEU A 397 -9.39 -4.41 9.99
C LEU A 397 -8.60 -5.45 10.80
N ASP A 398 -8.31 -5.21 12.09
CA ASP A 398 -7.73 -6.21 12.99
C ASP A 398 -8.60 -7.46 13.10
N LEU A 399 -9.91 -7.26 13.28
CA LEU A 399 -10.85 -8.35 13.39
C LEU A 399 -10.95 -9.14 12.07
N ILE A 400 -10.89 -8.48 10.92
CA ILE A 400 -10.85 -9.16 9.61
C ILE A 400 -9.54 -9.97 9.45
N ALA A 401 -8.38 -9.39 9.78
CA ALA A 401 -7.10 -10.06 9.63
C ALA A 401 -7.00 -11.30 10.54
N THR A 402 -7.34 -11.14 11.82
CA THR A 402 -7.33 -12.25 12.80
C THR A 402 -8.33 -13.35 12.43
N THR A 403 -9.49 -13.00 11.87
CA THR A 403 -10.48 -14.00 11.45
C THR A 403 -10.08 -14.73 10.19
N GLN A 404 -9.44 -14.07 9.22
CA GLN A 404 -8.83 -14.72 8.06
C GLN A 404 -7.69 -15.67 8.48
N GLU A 405 -6.87 -15.29 9.46
CA GLU A 405 -5.82 -16.16 10.02
C GLU A 405 -6.42 -17.41 10.69
N VAL A 406 -7.43 -17.25 11.55
CA VAL A 406 -8.13 -18.37 12.19
C VAL A 406 -8.81 -19.28 11.14
N LEU A 407 -9.34 -18.70 10.05
CA LEU A 407 -9.97 -19.47 8.97
C LEU A 407 -8.95 -20.35 8.23
N THR A 408 -7.75 -19.81 7.99
CA THR A 408 -6.70 -20.46 7.19
C THR A 408 -5.88 -21.47 8.00
N GLN A 409 -5.57 -21.19 9.27
CA GLN A 409 -4.77 -22.09 10.10
C GLN A 409 -5.62 -23.17 10.79
N GLU A 410 -6.71 -22.79 11.45
CA GLU A 410 -7.45 -23.68 12.35
C GLU A 410 -8.71 -24.31 11.71
N LEU A 411 -9.38 -23.63 10.77
CA LEU A 411 -10.66 -24.07 10.20
C LEU A 411 -10.56 -24.51 8.72
N ALA A 412 -9.35 -24.78 8.24
CA ALA A 412 -9.11 -25.23 6.88
C ALA A 412 -9.87 -26.53 6.55
N GLY A 413 -10.65 -26.51 5.47
CA GLY A 413 -11.41 -27.68 4.98
C GLY A 413 -12.87 -27.76 5.44
N ILE A 414 -13.35 -26.85 6.30
CA ILE A 414 -14.77 -26.79 6.69
C ILE A 414 -15.59 -26.13 5.58
N HIS A 415 -16.51 -26.88 4.97
CA HIS A 415 -17.29 -26.43 3.82
C HIS A 415 -18.19 -25.21 4.11
N SER A 416 -18.71 -25.11 5.33
CA SER A 416 -19.63 -24.04 5.75
C SER A 416 -19.02 -22.63 5.66
N PHE A 417 -17.70 -22.49 5.73
CA PHE A 417 -17.00 -21.20 5.68
C PHE A 417 -16.31 -20.91 4.33
N ARG A 418 -16.59 -21.71 3.30
CA ARG A 418 -15.94 -21.57 1.98
C ARG A 418 -16.07 -20.16 1.40
N HIS A 419 -17.19 -19.49 1.65
CA HIS A 419 -17.48 -18.14 1.13
C HIS A 419 -17.12 -17.03 2.12
N LEU A 420 -16.81 -17.36 3.38
CA LEU A 420 -16.54 -16.34 4.40
C LEU A 420 -15.23 -15.60 4.12
N GLY A 421 -14.19 -16.30 3.64
CA GLY A 421 -12.95 -15.64 3.22
C GLY A 421 -13.17 -14.61 2.11
N SER A 422 -13.97 -14.93 1.09
CA SER A 422 -14.35 -13.96 0.05
C SER A 422 -15.23 -12.82 0.57
N GLN A 423 -16.14 -13.10 1.51
CA GLN A 423 -16.98 -12.07 2.12
C GLN A 423 -16.15 -11.09 2.96
N LEU A 424 -15.19 -11.59 3.74
CA LEU A 424 -14.26 -10.76 4.52
C LEU A 424 -13.40 -9.87 3.62
N ALA A 425 -12.95 -10.39 2.47
CA ALA A 425 -12.22 -9.60 1.48
C ALA A 425 -13.08 -8.52 0.79
N GLU A 426 -14.37 -8.78 0.55
CA GLU A 426 -15.30 -7.77 0.04
C GLU A 426 -15.66 -6.74 1.12
N MET A 427 -15.79 -7.14 2.39
CA MET A 427 -15.97 -6.22 3.52
C MET A 427 -14.74 -5.32 3.69
N GLU A 428 -13.53 -5.87 3.56
CA GLU A 428 -12.29 -5.09 3.54
C GLU A 428 -12.34 -4.02 2.44
N LYS A 429 -12.65 -4.38 1.20
CA LYS A 429 -12.80 -3.39 0.10
C LYS A 429 -13.87 -2.34 0.37
N ALA A 430 -14.98 -2.72 1.00
CA ALA A 430 -16.04 -1.78 1.35
C ALA A 430 -15.57 -0.77 2.40
N ILE A 431 -14.83 -1.22 3.41
CA ILE A 431 -14.19 -0.35 4.42
C ILE A 431 -13.25 0.64 3.73
N ASP A 432 -12.52 0.23 2.70
CA ASP A 432 -11.60 1.11 1.97
C ASP A 432 -12.33 2.24 1.26
N CYS A 433 -13.45 1.92 0.60
CA CYS A 433 -14.30 2.93 -0.04
C CYS A 433 -14.86 3.89 1.01
N MET A 434 -15.34 3.38 2.14
CA MET A 434 -15.85 4.21 3.25
C MET A 434 -14.78 5.15 3.80
N MET A 435 -13.55 4.65 4.06
CA MET A 435 -12.45 5.49 4.54
C MET A 435 -12.05 6.58 3.55
N GLN A 436 -12.06 6.28 2.24
CA GLN A 436 -11.78 7.30 1.21
C GLN A 436 -12.88 8.36 1.14
N GLU A 437 -14.16 7.96 1.19
CA GLU A 437 -15.28 8.89 1.22
C GLU A 437 -15.27 9.78 2.47
N ASP A 438 -15.00 9.21 3.64
CA ASP A 438 -14.88 9.96 4.89
C ASP A 438 -13.68 10.90 4.88
N PHE A 439 -12.56 10.49 4.26
CA PHE A 439 -11.40 11.36 4.07
C PHE A 439 -11.71 12.54 3.14
N VAL A 440 -12.39 12.31 2.01
CA VAL A 440 -12.85 13.39 1.11
C VAL A 440 -13.75 14.35 1.88
N ARG A 441 -14.74 13.82 2.60
CA ARG A 441 -15.66 14.62 3.40
C ARG A 441 -14.93 15.46 4.45
N TYR A 442 -13.95 14.88 5.13
CA TYR A 442 -13.07 15.59 6.05
C TYR A 442 -12.33 16.73 5.33
N ALA A 443 -11.67 16.43 4.21
CA ALA A 443 -10.90 17.40 3.43
C ALA A 443 -11.77 18.58 2.97
N THR A 444 -12.97 18.30 2.45
CA THR A 444 -13.92 19.32 2.02
C THR A 444 -14.38 20.21 3.18
N ILE A 445 -14.62 19.65 4.38
CA ILE A 445 -15.04 20.43 5.55
C ILE A 445 -13.89 21.29 6.08
N ASP A 446 -12.69 20.72 6.19
CA ASP A 446 -11.50 21.40 6.72
C ASP A 446 -11.06 22.57 5.82
N LEU A 447 -10.97 22.32 4.50
CA LEU A 447 -10.55 23.33 3.54
C LEU A 447 -11.55 24.47 3.40
N ASN A 448 -12.86 24.20 3.50
CA ASN A 448 -13.92 25.19 3.33
C ASN A 448 -14.38 25.88 4.64
N ARG A 449 -13.65 25.71 5.76
CA ARG A 449 -13.91 26.48 6.99
C ARG A 449 -13.89 28.00 6.69
N PRO A 450 -14.75 28.84 7.30
CA PRO A 450 -14.80 30.27 7.05
C PRO A 450 -13.41 30.93 7.05
N LEU A 451 -13.16 31.80 6.07
CA LEU A 451 -11.87 32.48 5.87
C LEU A 451 -11.78 33.80 6.66
N THR A 452 -12.91 34.31 7.17
CA THR A 452 -13.06 35.57 7.90
C THR A 452 -12.45 35.58 9.30
N GLU A 453 -12.16 34.42 9.89
CA GLU A 453 -11.45 34.30 11.18
C GLU A 453 -9.92 34.49 11.05
N GLY A 454 -9.40 34.73 9.83
CA GLY A 454 -7.97 34.70 9.52
C GLY A 454 -7.11 35.85 10.05
N HIS A 455 -7.70 36.98 10.47
CA HIS A 455 -6.92 38.07 11.08
C HIS A 455 -6.45 37.71 12.50
N ASP A 456 -7.22 36.90 13.25
CA ASP A 456 -6.83 36.43 14.57
C ASP A 456 -5.94 35.17 14.49
N ILE A 457 -5.99 34.40 13.39
CA ILE A 457 -5.22 33.14 13.27
C ILE A 457 -3.72 33.39 13.07
N LEU A 458 -3.30 34.48 12.41
CA LEU A 458 -1.87 34.81 12.31
C LEU A 458 -1.24 35.19 13.67
N GLU A 459 -2.04 35.71 14.62
CA GLU A 459 -1.62 35.92 16.01
C GLU A 459 -1.81 34.65 16.87
N GLU A 460 -2.86 33.85 16.67
CA GLU A 460 -3.02 32.55 17.34
C GLU A 460 -1.94 31.52 16.92
N PHE A 461 -1.27 31.69 15.78
CA PHE A 461 -0.10 30.90 15.42
C PHE A 461 1.06 31.08 16.44
N HIS A 462 1.14 32.21 17.16
CA HIS A 462 2.07 32.40 18.27
C HIS A 462 1.53 31.92 19.62
N GLN A 463 0.22 31.72 19.76
CA GLN A 463 -0.44 31.16 20.94
C GLN A 463 -1.26 29.93 20.58
N ARG A 464 -0.55 28.87 20.19
CA ARG A 464 -0.64 27.53 20.78
C ARG A 464 -1.98 27.25 21.50
N ASN A 465 -3.03 26.91 20.77
CA ASN A 465 -4.25 26.34 21.34
C ASN A 465 -4.18 24.79 21.30
N PRO A 466 -4.05 24.10 22.46
CA PRO A 466 -3.82 22.67 22.58
C PRO A 466 -5.12 21.93 22.91
N THR A 467 -6.11 22.01 22.04
CA THR A 467 -7.30 21.16 22.14
C THR A 467 -7.47 20.45 20.81
N LEU A 468 -7.12 19.16 20.80
CA LEU A 468 -7.50 18.21 19.77
C LEU A 468 -8.97 18.45 19.45
N THR A 469 -9.26 19.03 18.29
CA THR A 469 -10.63 19.04 17.80
C THR A 469 -10.99 17.59 17.49
N GLU A 470 -12.20 17.16 17.83
CA GLU A 470 -12.77 15.84 17.50
C GLU A 470 -12.55 15.45 16.02
N THR A 471 -12.35 16.45 15.16
CA THR A 471 -11.99 16.31 13.74
C THR A 471 -10.57 15.75 13.51
N GLN A 472 -9.56 16.13 14.31
CA GLN A 472 -8.20 15.62 14.19
C GLN A 472 -8.11 14.14 14.60
N GLU A 473 -8.84 13.73 15.64
CA GLU A 473 -8.89 12.32 16.06
C GLU A 473 -9.52 11.44 14.97
N LYS A 474 -10.57 11.94 14.30
CA LYS A 474 -11.18 11.28 13.13
C LYS A 474 -10.20 11.19 11.96
N LEU A 475 -9.48 12.26 11.64
CA LEU A 475 -8.44 12.25 10.61
C LEU A 475 -7.36 11.21 10.91
N VAL A 476 -6.87 11.17 12.15
CA VAL A 476 -5.84 10.22 12.58
C VAL A 476 -6.33 8.78 12.39
N ALA A 477 -7.56 8.46 12.83
CA ALA A 477 -8.13 7.12 12.67
C ALA A 477 -8.26 6.69 11.20
N ILE A 478 -8.73 7.59 10.33
CA ILE A 478 -8.89 7.33 8.89
C ILE A 478 -7.51 7.14 8.23
N VAL A 479 -6.55 8.02 8.52
CA VAL A 479 -5.19 7.95 7.96
C VAL A 479 -4.46 6.70 8.44
N LEU A 480 -4.57 6.32 9.73
CA LEU A 480 -4.00 5.08 10.25
C LEU A 480 -4.59 3.83 9.56
N GLY A 481 -5.90 3.81 9.33
CA GLY A 481 -6.56 2.75 8.57
C GLY A 481 -6.02 2.62 7.13
N MET A 482 -5.86 3.75 6.42
CA MET A 482 -5.32 3.77 5.06
C MET A 482 -3.83 3.42 4.99
N LEU A 483 -3.03 3.86 5.96
CA LEU A 483 -1.60 3.53 6.07
C LEU A 483 -1.39 2.04 6.28
N ARG A 484 -2.22 1.39 7.11
CA ARG A 484 -2.17 -0.05 7.38
C ARG A 484 -2.38 -0.90 6.13
N GLN A 485 -3.28 -0.48 5.25
CA GLN A 485 -3.55 -1.17 3.98
C GLN A 485 -2.55 -0.81 2.88
N LYS A 486 -1.55 0.03 3.18
CA LYS A 486 -0.52 0.51 2.24
C LYS A 486 -1.10 1.23 1.02
N LYS A 487 -2.25 1.89 1.18
CA LYS A 487 -2.90 2.68 0.13
C LYS A 487 -2.63 4.17 0.35
N TYR A 488 -1.74 4.72 -0.45
CA TYR A 488 -1.28 6.13 -0.34
C TYR A 488 -2.05 7.11 -1.25
N GLY A 489 -3.09 6.63 -1.94
CA GLY A 489 -3.88 7.45 -2.89
C GLY A 489 -4.65 8.60 -2.24
N PHE A 490 -4.80 8.62 -0.91
CA PHE A 490 -5.42 9.73 -0.19
C PHE A 490 -4.65 11.05 -0.34
N ILE A 491 -3.34 11.00 -0.59
CA ILE A 491 -2.52 12.20 -0.85
C ILE A 491 -2.94 12.85 -2.18
N ASP A 492 -3.17 12.05 -3.21
CA ASP A 492 -3.67 12.53 -4.50
C ASP A 492 -5.10 13.07 -4.38
N ILE A 493 -5.96 12.41 -3.61
CA ILE A 493 -7.32 12.89 -3.32
C ILE A 493 -7.27 14.26 -2.62
N TYR A 494 -6.43 14.40 -1.59
CA TYR A 494 -6.29 15.67 -0.87
C TYR A 494 -5.75 16.79 -1.76
N ARG A 495 -4.87 16.46 -2.72
CA ARG A 495 -4.40 17.41 -3.75
C ARG A 495 -5.55 17.95 -4.60
N GLU A 496 -6.35 17.05 -5.17
CA GLU A 496 -7.45 17.45 -6.08
C GLU A 496 -8.53 18.25 -5.34
N GLU A 497 -8.83 17.87 -4.08
CA GLU A 497 -9.72 18.65 -3.21
C GLU A 497 -9.13 20.03 -2.89
N SER A 498 -7.83 20.11 -2.59
CA SER A 498 -7.12 21.38 -2.39
C SER A 498 -7.19 22.27 -3.64
N TYR A 499 -6.96 21.72 -4.84
CA TYR A 499 -7.08 22.46 -6.10
C TYR A 499 -8.50 22.97 -6.35
N THR A 500 -9.50 22.15 -6.04
CA THR A 500 -10.90 22.50 -6.18
C THR A 500 -11.29 23.62 -5.22
N CYS A 501 -10.88 23.54 -3.95
CA CYS A 501 -11.10 24.57 -2.94
C CYS A 501 -10.43 25.90 -3.34
N LEU A 502 -9.14 25.89 -3.73
CA LEU A 502 -8.43 27.10 -4.17
C LEU A 502 -9.12 27.78 -5.36
N LYS A 503 -9.61 27.00 -6.33
CA LYS A 503 -10.34 27.51 -7.49
C LYS A 503 -11.70 28.09 -7.10
N ALA A 504 -12.44 27.42 -6.22
CA ALA A 504 -13.74 27.86 -5.75
C ALA A 504 -13.63 29.15 -4.92
N MET A 505 -12.68 29.20 -3.98
CA MET A 505 -12.37 30.39 -3.18
C MET A 505 -12.05 31.58 -4.07
N LEU A 506 -11.14 31.44 -5.04
CA LEU A 506 -10.77 32.53 -5.92
C LEU A 506 -11.97 33.06 -6.72
N LYS A 507 -12.79 32.15 -7.27
CA LYS A 507 -14.00 32.53 -8.00
C LYS A 507 -14.96 33.31 -7.10
N GLN A 508 -15.18 32.83 -5.87
CA GLN A 508 -16.06 33.45 -4.89
C GLN A 508 -15.57 34.84 -4.47
N THR A 509 -14.28 35.00 -4.16
CA THR A 509 -13.69 36.29 -3.76
C THR A 509 -13.75 37.34 -4.89
N VAL A 510 -13.60 36.90 -6.15
CA VAL A 510 -13.76 37.79 -7.31
C VAL A 510 -15.23 38.20 -7.48
N ILE A 511 -16.17 37.26 -7.35
CA ILE A 511 -17.62 37.56 -7.42
C ILE A 511 -18.01 38.56 -6.33
N GLU A 512 -17.55 38.36 -5.09
CA GLU A 512 -17.83 39.26 -3.97
C GLU A 512 -17.30 40.67 -4.24
N ALA A 513 -16.05 40.80 -4.70
CA ALA A 513 -15.48 42.11 -5.01
C ALA A 513 -16.18 42.83 -6.17
N VAL A 514 -16.58 42.10 -7.21
CA VAL A 514 -17.35 42.65 -8.34
C VAL A 514 -18.76 43.06 -7.90
N SER A 515 -19.40 42.28 -7.01
CA SER A 515 -20.75 42.61 -6.50
C SER A 515 -20.76 43.81 -5.55
N GLN A 516 -19.64 44.08 -4.87
CA GLN A 516 -19.48 45.19 -3.93
C GLN A 516 -19.02 46.49 -4.61
N SER A 517 -18.60 46.43 -5.89
CA SER A 517 -18.15 47.61 -6.61
C SER A 517 -19.30 48.31 -7.32
N ASP A 518 -19.60 49.55 -6.90
CA ASP A 518 -20.61 50.41 -7.55
C ASP A 518 -20.22 50.83 -8.99
N GLU A 519 -18.97 50.62 -9.39
CA GLU A 519 -18.41 51.03 -10.69
C GLU A 519 -18.83 50.11 -11.87
N VAL A 520 -19.39 48.93 -11.58
CA VAL A 520 -19.83 47.97 -12.61
C VAL A 520 -21.31 48.22 -12.91
N VAL A 521 -21.59 49.03 -13.94
CA VAL A 521 -22.95 49.34 -14.39
C VAL A 521 -23.68 48.05 -14.80
N GLU A 522 -24.95 47.87 -14.41
CA GLU A 522 -25.74 46.64 -14.67
C GLU A 522 -25.75 46.20 -16.15
N GLU A 523 -25.67 47.14 -17.11
CA GLU A 523 -25.58 46.83 -18.55
C GLU A 523 -24.27 46.11 -18.95
N SER A 524 -23.20 46.29 -18.17
CA SER A 524 -21.89 45.64 -18.39
C SER A 524 -21.77 44.26 -17.73
N ALA A 525 -22.79 43.84 -16.95
CA ALA A 525 -22.82 42.58 -16.23
C ALA A 525 -23.04 41.33 -17.12
N GLN A 526 -23.35 41.49 -18.41
CA GLN A 526 -23.54 40.36 -19.34
C GLN A 526 -22.23 39.71 -19.84
N GLY A 527 -21.05 40.29 -19.52
CA GLY A 527 -19.74 39.74 -19.87
C GLY A 527 -19.28 38.59 -18.97
N SER A 528 -18.15 37.95 -19.31
CA SER A 528 -17.54 36.93 -18.44
C SER A 528 -17.06 37.58 -17.13
N LEU A 529 -16.92 36.79 -16.05
CA LEU A 529 -16.38 37.30 -14.77
C LEU A 529 -15.02 38.01 -14.95
N ALA A 530 -14.21 37.54 -15.89
CA ALA A 530 -12.94 38.16 -16.24
C ALA A 530 -13.10 39.54 -16.88
N ASP A 531 -14.20 39.79 -17.61
CA ASP A 531 -14.50 41.09 -18.22
C ASP A 531 -15.04 42.06 -17.16
N GLN A 532 -15.92 41.59 -16.27
CA GLN A 532 -16.40 42.38 -15.13
C GLN A 532 -15.24 42.79 -14.21
N MET A 533 -14.31 41.86 -13.92
CA MET A 533 -13.11 42.17 -13.13
C MET A 533 -12.19 43.20 -13.81
N ARG A 534 -12.26 43.42 -15.14
CA ARG A 534 -11.47 44.46 -15.82
C ARG A 534 -12.01 45.87 -15.60
N LEU A 535 -13.28 46.02 -15.23
CA LEU A 535 -13.92 47.31 -15.02
C LEU A 535 -13.57 47.94 -13.66
N LEU A 536 -13.11 47.13 -12.70
CA LEU A 536 -12.70 47.60 -11.37
C LEU A 536 -11.62 48.68 -11.45
N SER A 537 -11.66 49.72 -10.62
CA SER A 537 -10.53 50.64 -10.41
C SER A 537 -9.25 49.94 -9.91
N TYR A 538 -8.09 50.61 -10.02
CA TYR A 538 -6.83 50.04 -9.52
C TYR A 538 -6.88 49.73 -8.01
N SER A 539 -7.44 50.64 -7.21
CA SER A 539 -7.52 50.51 -5.75
C SER A 539 -8.34 49.28 -5.33
N THR A 540 -9.53 49.12 -5.91
CA THR A 540 -10.43 48.00 -5.63
C THR A 540 -9.85 46.67 -6.12
N TRP A 541 -9.24 46.65 -7.31
CA TRP A 541 -8.54 45.47 -7.84
C TRP A 541 -7.34 45.07 -6.98
N MET A 542 -6.57 46.05 -6.49
CA MET A 542 -5.41 45.79 -5.64
C MET A 542 -5.83 45.22 -4.27
N GLN A 543 -6.91 45.73 -3.68
CA GLN A 543 -7.50 45.17 -2.46
C GLN A 543 -8.01 43.74 -2.69
N LEU A 544 -8.67 43.48 -3.82
CA LEU A 544 -9.07 42.13 -4.23
C LEU A 544 -7.86 41.19 -4.33
N LEU A 545 -6.77 41.62 -4.97
CA LEU A 545 -5.56 40.81 -5.11
C LEU A 545 -4.92 40.49 -3.76
N GLN A 546 -4.83 41.48 -2.85
CA GLN A 546 -4.31 41.28 -1.50
C GLN A 546 -5.19 40.31 -0.70
N ARG A 547 -6.51 40.44 -0.78
CA ARG A 547 -7.45 39.51 -0.14
C ARG A 547 -7.33 38.09 -0.69
N ILE A 548 -7.13 37.94 -2.01
CA ILE A 548 -6.84 36.64 -2.63
C ILE A 548 -5.55 36.06 -2.05
N PHE A 549 -4.47 36.84 -1.94
CA PHE A 549 -3.22 36.35 -1.35
C PHE A 549 -3.38 35.89 0.09
N GLU A 550 -4.09 36.65 0.93
CA GLU A 550 -4.38 36.27 2.32
C GLU A 550 -5.17 34.96 2.40
N TYR A 551 -6.25 34.84 1.64
CA TYR A 551 -7.08 33.63 1.65
C TYR A 551 -6.35 32.40 1.09
N LEU A 552 -5.54 32.57 0.05
CA LEU A 552 -4.69 31.48 -0.46
C LEU A 552 -3.69 31.01 0.60
N LEU A 553 -3.05 31.94 1.33
CA LEU A 553 -2.11 31.60 2.39
C LEU A 553 -2.81 30.83 3.53
N VAL A 554 -4.01 31.23 3.94
CA VAL A 554 -4.79 30.51 4.96
C VAL A 554 -5.05 29.06 4.53
N ILE A 555 -5.45 28.83 3.26
CA ILE A 555 -5.69 27.47 2.76
C ILE A 555 -4.38 26.66 2.69
N ILE A 556 -3.27 27.26 2.22
CA ILE A 556 -1.96 26.59 2.19
C ILE A 556 -1.51 26.21 3.61
N HIS A 557 -1.73 27.07 4.60
CA HIS A 557 -1.46 26.76 6.01
C HIS A 557 -2.31 25.60 6.54
N ARG A 558 -3.59 25.52 6.18
CA ARG A 558 -4.45 24.37 6.55
C ARG A 558 -3.91 23.07 5.95
N VAL A 559 -3.54 23.08 4.67
CA VAL A 559 -2.91 21.94 3.99
C VAL A 559 -1.59 21.53 4.67
N GLN A 560 -0.76 22.50 5.06
CA GLN A 560 0.48 22.25 5.78
C GLN A 560 0.22 21.59 7.14
N ASN A 561 -0.77 22.06 7.91
CA ASN A 561 -1.12 21.48 9.20
C ASN A 561 -1.55 20.01 9.07
N VAL A 562 -2.39 19.68 8.07
CA VAL A 562 -2.78 18.30 7.80
C VAL A 562 -1.57 17.45 7.40
N CYS A 563 -0.66 17.97 6.56
CA CYS A 563 0.58 17.28 6.22
C CYS A 563 1.45 17.01 7.45
N LEU A 564 1.58 17.97 8.37
CA LEU A 564 2.34 17.82 9.61
C LEU A 564 1.74 16.75 10.53
N VAL A 565 0.42 16.71 10.69
CA VAL A 565 -0.27 15.66 11.45
C VAL A 565 0.01 14.28 10.85
N ILE A 566 -0.04 14.15 9.53
CA ILE A 566 0.26 12.88 8.85
C ILE A 566 1.75 12.53 9.00
N GLU A 567 2.67 13.49 8.94
CA GLU A 567 4.11 13.27 9.19
C GLU A 567 4.35 12.80 10.64
N GLU A 568 3.67 13.38 11.63
CA GLU A 568 3.74 12.92 13.03
C GLU A 568 3.26 11.47 13.19
N LEU A 569 2.16 11.10 12.51
CA LEU A 569 1.66 9.72 12.49
C LEU A 569 2.64 8.75 11.83
N LEU A 570 3.24 9.15 10.71
CA LEU A 570 4.24 8.32 10.01
C LEU A 570 5.49 8.10 10.87
N ASN A 571 5.94 9.12 11.60
CA ASN A 571 7.06 9.02 12.52
C ASN A 571 6.74 8.09 13.69
N ALA A 572 5.52 8.17 14.24
CA ALA A 572 5.04 7.26 15.27
C ALA A 572 4.96 5.81 14.77
N ALA A 573 4.44 5.58 13.56
CA ALA A 573 4.30 4.25 12.97
C ALA A 573 5.62 3.63 12.46
N SER A 574 6.67 4.44 12.26
CA SER A 574 7.99 3.97 11.79
C SER A 574 8.97 3.66 12.93
N GLY A 575 8.57 3.83 14.19
CA GLY A 575 9.40 3.56 15.37
C GLY A 575 10.65 4.45 15.49
N THR A 576 10.71 5.59 14.79
CA THR A 576 11.82 6.53 14.89
C THR A 576 11.55 7.53 16.02
N PRO A 577 12.22 7.44 17.19
CA PRO A 577 12.19 8.52 18.16
C PRO A 577 12.81 9.75 17.51
N SER A 578 12.16 10.90 17.64
CA SER A 578 12.64 12.16 17.07
C SER A 578 14.09 12.41 17.50
N THR A 579 15.02 12.36 16.54
CA THR A 579 16.38 12.85 16.77
C THR A 579 16.30 14.35 16.86
N LYS A 580 16.25 14.87 18.10
CA LYS A 580 16.50 16.27 18.41
C LYS A 580 17.81 16.69 17.74
N LYS A 581 17.75 17.61 16.78
CA LYS A 581 18.89 18.48 16.45
C LYS A 581 18.81 19.68 17.37
N ASP A 582 19.87 19.93 18.12
CA ASP A 582 20.03 21.09 19.00
C ASP A 582 19.85 22.40 18.21
N GLY A 583 18.79 23.12 18.58
CA GLY A 583 18.41 24.47 18.17
C GLY A 583 17.27 24.91 19.10
N PRO A 584 17.19 26.19 19.52
CA PRO A 584 16.50 26.56 20.75
C PRO A 584 14.98 26.41 20.63
N GLN A 585 14.46 25.46 21.41
CA GLN A 585 13.11 25.36 21.99
C GLN A 585 11.90 25.49 21.04
N SER A 586 11.42 24.35 20.56
CA SER A 586 9.98 24.11 20.35
C SER A 586 9.53 22.95 21.26
N PRO A 587 8.48 23.10 22.09
CA PRO A 587 8.03 22.04 22.98
C PRO A 587 6.85 21.30 22.33
N THR A 588 7.09 20.36 21.43
CA THR A 588 6.07 19.41 21.01
C THR A 588 6.10 18.22 21.97
N SER A 589 5.04 18.11 22.79
CA SER A 589 4.79 16.88 23.55
C SER A 589 4.28 15.82 22.57
N PRO A 590 4.84 14.60 22.57
CA PRO A 590 4.36 13.55 21.67
C PRO A 590 2.91 13.20 22.03
N ILE A 591 2.06 13.12 21.02
CA ILE A 591 0.69 12.60 21.11
C ILE A 591 0.77 11.24 21.83
N ARG A 592 0.10 11.11 22.98
CA ARG A 592 0.02 9.83 23.71
C ARG A 592 -0.91 8.89 22.94
N MET A 593 -0.36 8.15 22.00
CA MET A 593 -1.03 7.01 21.35
C MET A 593 -0.59 5.71 22.00
N SER A 594 -1.51 4.76 22.12
CA SER A 594 -1.30 3.46 22.76
C SER A 594 -0.20 2.65 22.07
N THR A 595 0.50 1.87 22.89
CA THR A 595 1.75 1.13 22.65
C THR A 595 1.75 0.02 21.57
N ASP A 596 0.77 -0.02 20.66
CA ASP A 596 0.58 -1.14 19.71
C ASP A 596 0.78 -0.76 18.22
N ILE A 597 1.48 0.35 17.92
CA ILE A 597 1.74 0.86 16.55
C ILE A 597 3.18 0.54 16.08
N GLU A 598 3.92 -0.32 16.77
CA GLU A 598 5.24 -0.77 16.31
C GLU A 598 5.08 -1.78 15.14
N ASP A 599 5.80 -1.56 14.04
CA ASP A 599 5.90 -2.41 12.83
C ASP A 599 4.81 -2.32 11.72
N LEU A 600 4.04 -1.23 11.64
CA LEU A 600 3.05 -1.05 10.54
C LEU A 600 3.67 -0.67 9.18
N LEU A 601 4.83 -0.01 9.15
CA LEU A 601 5.47 0.51 7.93
C LEU A 601 6.97 0.17 7.89
N THR A 602 7.48 -0.21 6.73
CA THR A 602 8.94 -0.31 6.53
C THR A 602 9.56 1.09 6.45
N LYS A 603 10.80 1.26 6.93
CA LYS A 603 11.53 2.54 6.86
C LYS A 603 11.58 3.14 5.44
N SER A 604 11.62 2.30 4.41
CA SER A 604 11.59 2.71 3.00
C SER A 604 10.23 3.28 2.57
N GLU A 605 9.14 2.66 3.01
CA GLU A 605 7.77 3.12 2.73
C GLU A 605 7.49 4.46 3.42
N GLY A 606 7.90 4.63 4.68
CA GLY A 606 7.75 5.90 5.40
C GLY A 606 8.46 7.07 4.71
N VAL A 607 9.70 6.87 4.24
CA VAL A 607 10.45 7.89 3.48
C VAL A 607 9.74 8.28 2.18
N ARG A 608 9.14 7.30 1.48
CA ARG A 608 8.39 7.58 0.24
C ARG A 608 7.16 8.43 0.53
N VAL A 609 6.38 8.11 1.56
CA VAL A 609 5.17 8.88 1.91
C VAL A 609 5.55 10.29 2.37
N HIS A 610 6.64 10.43 3.14
CA HIS A 610 7.18 11.74 3.52
C HIS A 610 7.51 12.60 2.29
N ALA A 611 8.16 12.00 1.29
CA ALA A 611 8.46 12.69 0.04
C ALA A 611 7.18 13.12 -0.71
N MET A 612 6.16 12.25 -0.76
CA MET A 612 4.87 12.55 -1.37
C MET A 612 4.12 13.70 -0.67
N LEU A 613 4.16 13.77 0.67
CA LEU A 613 3.54 14.87 1.43
C LEU A 613 4.25 16.22 1.19
N ARG A 614 5.59 16.21 1.15
CA ARG A 614 6.35 17.42 0.79
C ARG A 614 6.07 17.86 -0.64
N GLU A 615 5.97 16.91 -1.56
CA GLU A 615 5.64 17.19 -2.95
C GLU A 615 4.22 17.75 -3.10
N LEU A 616 3.24 17.20 -2.37
CA LEU A 616 1.88 17.70 -2.29
C LEU A 616 1.85 19.19 -1.89
N LEU A 617 2.53 19.56 -0.80
CA LEU A 617 2.57 20.96 -0.36
C LEU A 617 3.19 21.89 -1.43
N CYS A 618 4.25 21.43 -2.10
CA CYS A 618 4.86 22.16 -3.21
C CYS A 618 3.88 22.33 -4.38
N GLN A 619 3.17 21.27 -4.76
CA GLN A 619 2.20 21.25 -5.85
C GLN A 619 1.01 22.18 -5.56
N VAL A 620 0.50 22.20 -4.33
CA VAL A 620 -0.56 23.12 -3.89
C VAL A 620 -0.09 24.58 -3.94
N CYS A 621 1.14 24.88 -3.51
CA CYS A 621 1.73 26.22 -3.61
C CYS A 621 1.92 26.65 -5.06
N ASP A 622 2.44 25.77 -5.93
CA ASP A 622 2.62 26.03 -7.35
C ASP A 622 1.25 26.29 -8.03
N HIS A 623 0.22 25.52 -7.67
CA HIS A 623 -1.14 25.75 -8.16
C HIS A 623 -1.72 27.09 -7.71
N ALA A 624 -1.52 27.49 -6.45
CA ALA A 624 -1.95 28.80 -5.96
C ALA A 624 -1.30 29.95 -6.73
N ASN A 625 0.02 29.86 -6.97
CA ASN A 625 0.76 30.83 -7.79
C ASN A 625 0.21 30.90 -9.23
N ASP A 626 -0.05 29.75 -9.85
CA ASP A 626 -0.63 29.69 -11.21
C ASP A 626 -2.04 30.27 -11.29
N ARG A 627 -2.84 30.16 -10.20
CA ARG A 627 -4.14 30.81 -10.10
C ARG A 627 -4.02 32.33 -10.01
N CYS A 628 -3.06 32.85 -9.24
CA CYS A 628 -2.74 34.28 -9.20
C CYS A 628 -2.29 34.79 -10.58
N VAL A 629 -1.47 34.02 -11.30
CA VAL A 629 -1.07 34.35 -12.68
C VAL A 629 -2.30 34.51 -13.58
N LYS A 630 -3.31 33.63 -13.48
CA LYS A 630 -4.55 33.75 -14.26
C LYS A 630 -5.36 35.00 -13.92
N VAL A 631 -5.41 35.40 -12.66
CA VAL A 631 -6.07 36.66 -12.23
C VAL A 631 -5.34 37.87 -12.80
N MET A 632 -4.00 37.90 -12.71
CA MET A 632 -3.20 38.96 -13.32
C MET A 632 -3.39 38.99 -14.84
N GLN A 633 -3.31 37.84 -15.52
CA GLN A 633 -3.48 37.73 -16.98
C GLN A 633 -4.88 38.13 -17.46
N ALA A 634 -5.92 37.80 -16.70
CA ALA A 634 -7.28 38.25 -17.02
C ALA A 634 -7.39 39.78 -17.03
N ARG A 635 -6.62 40.48 -16.19
CA ARG A 635 -6.52 41.94 -16.14
C ARG A 635 -5.60 42.52 -17.24
N LEU A 636 -4.62 41.76 -17.72
CA LEU A 636 -3.61 42.20 -18.70
C LEU A 636 -4.12 42.49 -20.11
N LYS A 637 -5.24 41.91 -20.54
CA LYS A 637 -5.68 41.86 -21.95
C LYS A 637 -5.86 43.22 -22.65
N GLU A 638 -5.98 44.32 -21.91
CA GLU A 638 -6.14 45.69 -22.46
C GLU A 638 -4.97 46.63 -22.17
N GLY A 639 -3.82 46.11 -21.73
CA GLY A 639 -2.66 46.92 -21.38
C GLY A 639 -2.89 47.80 -20.15
N PHE A 640 -3.87 47.47 -19.30
CA PHE A 640 -4.18 48.21 -18.06
C PHE A 640 -2.94 48.31 -17.15
N LEU A 641 -2.25 47.18 -16.94
CA LEU A 641 -1.02 47.15 -16.11
C LEU A 641 0.16 47.90 -16.75
N GLU A 642 0.10 48.25 -18.04
CA GLU A 642 1.11 49.09 -18.70
C GLU A 642 0.83 50.58 -18.47
N ARG A 643 -0.40 50.95 -18.09
CA ARG A 643 -0.81 52.34 -17.82
C ARG A 643 -0.73 52.72 -16.34
N LEU A 644 -0.32 51.80 -15.48
CA LEU A 644 -0.14 52.07 -14.06
C LEU A 644 0.92 53.15 -13.86
N THR A 645 0.76 53.93 -12.79
CA THR A 645 1.83 54.81 -12.32
C THR A 645 2.96 53.98 -11.70
N SER A 646 4.14 54.58 -11.57
CA SER A 646 5.31 53.92 -10.98
C SER A 646 5.00 53.38 -9.57
N ASN A 647 4.43 54.23 -8.71
CA ASN A 647 4.04 53.88 -7.34
C ASN A 647 3.01 52.73 -7.28
N GLU A 648 2.00 52.74 -8.16
CA GLU A 648 1.02 51.64 -8.26
C GLU A 648 1.67 50.32 -8.69
N PHE A 649 2.65 50.39 -9.60
CA PHE A 649 3.40 49.20 -10.00
C PHE A 649 4.30 48.67 -8.87
N VAL A 650 4.94 49.55 -8.08
CA VAL A 650 5.71 49.15 -6.90
C VAL A 650 4.85 48.45 -5.88
N GLN A 651 3.67 48.99 -5.58
CA GLN A 651 2.74 48.41 -4.62
C GLN A 651 2.33 46.99 -5.06
N LEU A 652 2.04 46.81 -6.36
CA LEU A 652 1.78 45.51 -6.96
C LEU A 652 2.98 44.56 -6.81
N SER A 653 4.18 45.02 -7.18
CA SER A 653 5.42 44.23 -7.09
C SER A 653 5.72 43.78 -5.66
N LYS A 654 5.55 44.67 -4.68
CA LYS A 654 5.76 44.37 -3.25
C LYS A 654 4.76 43.34 -2.73
N SER A 655 3.49 43.46 -3.08
CA SER A 655 2.48 42.47 -2.66
C SER A 655 2.71 41.10 -3.29
N VAL A 656 3.11 41.05 -4.57
CA VAL A 656 3.47 39.79 -5.24
C VAL A 656 4.71 39.15 -4.61
N GLU A 657 5.80 39.90 -4.40
CA GLU A 657 7.01 39.34 -3.78
C GLU A 657 6.78 38.90 -2.33
N LYS A 658 5.95 39.62 -1.56
CA LYS A 658 5.54 39.18 -0.22
C LYS A 658 4.82 37.83 -0.29
N PHE A 659 3.80 37.69 -1.13
CA PHE A 659 3.05 36.44 -1.28
C PHE A 659 3.94 35.27 -1.72
N VAL A 660 4.81 35.47 -2.72
CA VAL A 660 5.71 34.40 -3.19
C VAL A 660 6.73 34.05 -2.11
N SER A 661 7.26 35.03 -1.36
CA SER A 661 8.16 34.78 -0.23
C SER A 661 7.47 33.99 0.89
N ASP A 662 6.21 34.29 1.19
CA ASP A 662 5.45 33.56 2.20
C ASP A 662 5.15 32.12 1.73
N CYS A 663 4.81 31.90 0.45
CA CYS A 663 4.71 30.55 -0.11
C CYS A 663 6.03 29.77 -0.03
N GLU A 664 7.16 30.43 -0.31
CA GLU A 664 8.50 29.82 -0.22
C GLU A 664 8.88 29.39 1.19
N LYS A 665 8.49 30.17 2.20
CA LYS A 665 8.71 29.79 3.61
C LYS A 665 7.90 28.55 3.99
N LEU A 666 6.71 28.37 3.43
CA LEU A 666 5.82 27.25 3.74
C LEU A 666 6.25 25.94 3.08
N CYS A 667 6.56 25.96 1.78
CA CYS A 667 6.91 24.74 1.04
C CYS A 667 8.43 24.47 0.94
N GLY A 668 9.28 25.47 1.22
CA GLY A 668 10.74 25.36 1.08
C GLY A 668 11.24 25.36 -0.37
N LYS A 669 10.35 25.54 -1.35
CA LYS A 669 10.67 25.56 -2.79
C LYS A 669 10.30 26.90 -3.40
N ARG A 670 11.18 27.43 -4.25
CA ARG A 670 10.94 28.68 -5.00
C ARG A 670 9.99 28.46 -6.16
N SER A 671 8.79 29.03 -6.08
CA SER A 671 7.88 29.10 -7.24
C SER A 671 8.22 30.31 -8.10
N THR A 672 8.33 30.10 -9.41
CA THR A 672 8.79 31.13 -10.37
C THR A 672 7.69 31.61 -11.31
N SER A 673 6.50 31.01 -11.31
CA SER A 673 5.46 31.33 -12.31
C SER A 673 4.92 32.75 -12.13
N LEU A 674 4.54 33.13 -10.92
CA LEU A 674 4.02 34.47 -10.61
C LEU A 674 5.09 35.56 -10.78
N ARG A 675 6.32 35.31 -10.31
CA ARG A 675 7.46 36.24 -10.52
C ARG A 675 7.79 36.42 -11.99
N SER A 676 7.81 35.34 -12.77
CA SER A 676 8.03 35.43 -14.22
C SER A 676 6.95 36.27 -14.91
N CYS A 677 5.68 36.13 -14.49
CA CYS A 677 4.59 36.95 -14.99
C CYS A 677 4.77 38.44 -14.62
N LEU A 678 5.13 38.73 -13.36
CA LEU A 678 5.42 40.09 -12.91
C LEU A 678 6.60 40.71 -13.66
N GLN A 679 7.69 39.96 -13.83
CA GLN A 679 8.88 40.41 -14.56
C GLN A 679 8.55 40.70 -16.03
N SER A 680 7.79 39.82 -16.69
CA SER A 680 7.34 40.07 -18.05
C SER A 680 6.49 41.35 -18.14
N GLN A 681 5.71 41.65 -17.11
CA GLN A 681 4.91 42.87 -17.08
C GLN A 681 5.75 44.12 -16.76
N ALA A 682 6.75 44.00 -15.89
CA ALA A 682 7.71 45.06 -15.61
C ALA A 682 8.44 45.50 -16.88
N SER A 683 8.93 44.54 -17.68
CA SER A 683 9.57 44.85 -18.97
C SER A 683 8.64 45.55 -19.96
N ARG A 684 7.36 45.18 -20.02
CA ARG A 684 6.36 45.87 -20.87
C ARG A 684 6.10 47.30 -20.38
N PHE A 685 5.94 47.48 -19.08
CA PHE A 685 5.80 48.79 -18.45
C PHE A 685 7.00 49.69 -18.77
N ILE A 686 8.23 49.20 -18.61
CA ILE A 686 9.46 49.95 -18.89
C ILE A 686 9.61 50.28 -20.37
N ASN A 687 9.28 49.34 -21.27
CA ASN A 687 9.30 49.60 -22.70
C ASN A 687 8.34 50.73 -23.07
N ARG A 688 7.10 50.69 -22.57
CA ARG A 688 6.13 51.75 -22.80
C ARG A 688 6.58 53.08 -22.20
N PHE A 689 7.03 53.07 -20.94
CA PHE A 689 7.59 54.23 -20.26
C PHE A 689 8.69 54.86 -21.11
N HIS A 690 9.62 54.06 -21.64
CA HIS A 690 10.70 54.54 -22.49
C HIS A 690 10.22 55.07 -23.84
N GLU A 691 9.35 54.35 -24.55
CA GLU A 691 8.83 54.80 -25.84
C GLU A 691 8.05 56.12 -25.73
N GLU A 692 7.29 56.32 -24.64
CA GLU A 692 6.60 57.59 -24.37
C GLU A 692 7.60 58.75 -24.19
N ARG A 693 8.67 58.57 -23.38
CA ARG A 693 9.68 59.61 -23.15
C ARG A 693 10.52 59.86 -24.40
N LYS A 694 10.93 58.81 -25.10
CA LYS A 694 11.73 58.88 -26.34
C LYS A 694 10.95 59.60 -27.45
N THR A 695 9.68 59.24 -27.65
CA THR A 695 8.81 59.91 -28.64
C THR A 695 8.60 61.38 -28.27
N LYS A 696 8.30 61.66 -26.99
CA LYS A 696 8.15 63.04 -26.51
C LYS A 696 9.43 63.85 -26.72
N LEU A 697 10.59 63.31 -26.34
CA LEU A 697 11.89 63.96 -26.50
C LEU A 697 12.22 64.23 -27.98
N GLY A 698 11.96 63.27 -28.87
CA GLY A 698 12.14 63.45 -30.31
C GLY A 698 11.27 64.58 -30.87
N LEU A 699 9.98 64.61 -30.51
CA LEU A 699 9.04 65.64 -30.97
C LEU A 699 9.41 67.04 -30.47
N ILE A 700 9.86 67.19 -29.21
CA ILE A 700 10.26 68.49 -28.69
C ILE A 700 11.60 68.96 -29.28
N LEU A 701 12.55 68.05 -29.51
CA LEU A 701 13.83 68.35 -30.18
C LEU A 701 13.61 68.83 -31.62
N ASP A 702 12.75 68.13 -32.36
CA ASP A 702 12.46 68.45 -33.77
C ASP A 702 11.75 69.79 -33.96
N ASN A 703 11.09 70.29 -32.91
CA ASN A 703 10.42 71.59 -32.88
C ASN A 703 11.21 72.66 -32.11
N GLU A 704 12.40 72.34 -31.60
CA GLU A 704 13.19 73.25 -30.77
C GLU A 704 13.74 74.43 -31.58
N ARG A 705 13.46 75.65 -31.11
CA ARG A 705 13.83 76.89 -31.82
C ARG A 705 15.26 77.35 -31.52
N TRP A 706 15.96 76.66 -30.63
CA TRP A 706 17.32 76.97 -30.21
C TRP A 706 17.45 78.40 -29.68
N LYS A 707 16.45 78.81 -28.90
CA LYS A 707 16.42 80.07 -28.17
C LYS A 707 16.56 79.77 -26.67
N GLN A 708 17.17 80.70 -25.96
CA GLN A 708 17.23 80.65 -24.50
C GLN A 708 15.80 80.59 -23.94
N ALA A 709 15.55 79.61 -23.08
CA ALA A 709 14.26 79.42 -22.44
C ALA A 709 14.26 80.05 -21.06
N ASP A 710 13.11 80.62 -20.66
CA ASP A 710 12.88 81.00 -19.29
C ASP A 710 12.75 79.75 -18.42
N VAL A 711 13.54 79.67 -17.35
CA VAL A 711 13.61 78.55 -16.41
C VAL A 711 12.49 78.71 -15.37
N PRO A 712 11.47 77.84 -15.35
CA PRO A 712 10.46 77.86 -14.30
C PRO A 712 11.06 77.51 -12.94
N SER A 713 10.50 78.05 -11.85
CA SER A 713 10.96 77.80 -10.48
C SER A 713 11.00 76.31 -10.12
N GLU A 714 10.10 75.50 -10.68
CA GLU A 714 10.06 74.04 -10.49
C GLU A 714 11.36 73.36 -10.95
N PHE A 715 11.98 73.83 -12.03
CA PHE A 715 13.23 73.25 -12.55
C PHE A 715 14.44 73.71 -11.72
N GLN A 716 14.45 74.97 -11.27
CA GLN A 716 15.50 75.43 -10.35
C GLN A 716 15.43 74.67 -9.02
N ALA A 717 14.23 74.50 -8.45
CA ALA A 717 14.03 73.73 -7.22
C ALA A 717 14.44 72.25 -7.37
N LEU A 718 14.15 71.63 -8.53
CA LEU A 718 14.60 70.28 -8.83
C LEU A 718 16.13 70.18 -8.82
N VAL A 719 16.82 71.11 -9.48
CA VAL A 719 18.28 71.10 -9.58
C VAL A 719 18.94 71.46 -8.24
N ASP A 720 18.39 72.42 -7.50
CA ASP A 720 18.83 72.75 -6.14
C ASP A 720 18.71 71.52 -5.22
N HIS A 721 17.61 70.77 -5.31
CA HIS A 721 17.40 69.53 -4.56
C HIS A 721 18.44 68.47 -4.92
N ILE A 722 18.71 68.25 -6.21
CA ILE A 722 19.72 67.28 -6.68
C ILE A 722 21.10 67.66 -6.14
N THR A 723 21.46 68.94 -6.23
CA THR A 723 22.78 69.45 -5.82
C THR A 723 22.98 69.38 -4.31
N GLN A 724 21.93 69.63 -3.51
CA GLN A 724 22.00 69.61 -2.05
C GLN A 724 21.90 68.20 -1.45
N SER A 725 21.04 67.34 -2.01
CA SER A 725 20.76 66.00 -1.47
C SER A 725 21.63 64.91 -2.08
N GLY A 726 22.22 65.15 -3.26
CA GLY A 726 22.86 64.12 -4.07
C GLY A 726 21.88 63.07 -4.63
N ARG A 727 20.56 63.25 -4.45
CA ARG A 727 19.53 62.28 -4.87
C ARG A 727 18.74 62.78 -6.07
N LEU A 728 18.59 61.91 -7.06
CA LEU A 728 17.85 62.17 -8.30
C LEU A 728 16.36 61.79 -8.15
N ILE A 729 15.67 62.48 -7.25
CA ILE A 729 14.24 62.29 -6.96
C ILE A 729 13.54 63.64 -7.13
N GLN A 730 12.31 63.64 -7.63
CA GLN A 730 11.51 64.86 -7.69
C GLN A 730 11.23 65.38 -6.26
N PRO A 731 11.42 66.68 -5.98
CA PRO A 731 11.05 67.26 -4.70
C PRO A 731 9.53 67.14 -4.51
N THR A 732 9.10 66.69 -3.33
CA THR A 732 7.68 66.67 -2.97
C THR A 732 7.13 68.09 -3.12
N LYS A 733 6.02 68.27 -3.85
CA LYS A 733 5.47 69.60 -4.22
C LYS A 733 5.44 70.53 -2.99
N ASN A 734 6.44 71.39 -2.85
CA ASN A 734 6.44 72.45 -1.88
C ASN A 734 5.55 73.56 -2.43
N LEU A 735 4.39 73.76 -1.80
CA LEU A 735 3.44 74.85 -2.11
C LEU A 735 4.07 76.25 -2.05
N ALA A 736 5.28 76.38 -1.49
CA ALA A 736 6.02 77.63 -1.34
C ALA A 736 6.66 78.17 -2.65
N ASP A 737 6.87 77.35 -3.69
CA ASP A 737 7.62 77.75 -4.90
C ASP A 737 6.76 78.03 -6.15
N ALA A 738 5.44 77.82 -6.06
CA ALA A 738 4.49 78.01 -7.17
C ALA A 738 4.25 79.48 -7.59
N GLY A 739 4.95 80.44 -6.98
CA GLY A 739 4.79 81.89 -7.22
C GLY A 739 6.06 82.66 -7.60
N LYS A 740 7.21 82.00 -7.73
CA LYS A 740 8.46 82.68 -8.12
C LYS A 740 8.49 82.92 -9.63
N ARG A 741 8.95 84.11 -10.05
CA ARG A 741 9.08 84.46 -11.47
C ARG A 741 10.09 83.53 -12.16
N PRO A 742 9.84 83.12 -13.41
CA PRO A 742 10.83 82.40 -14.22
C PRO A 742 12.14 83.19 -14.31
N GLN A 743 13.27 82.49 -14.27
CA GLN A 743 14.61 83.06 -14.39
C GLN A 743 15.17 82.87 -15.81
N GLU A 744 16.06 83.75 -16.26
CA GLU A 744 16.66 83.64 -17.60
C GLU A 744 17.73 82.54 -17.69
N TYR A 745 18.25 82.07 -16.55
CA TYR A 745 19.30 81.05 -16.47
C TYR A 745 19.04 80.07 -15.34
N LEU A 746 19.57 78.86 -15.49
CA LEU A 746 19.59 77.84 -14.45
C LEU A 746 20.89 77.99 -13.65
N LEU A 747 20.81 78.05 -12.32
CA LEU A 747 21.98 78.12 -11.45
C LEU A 747 22.36 76.71 -10.99
N VAL A 748 23.59 76.27 -11.25
CA VAL A 748 24.11 74.96 -10.81
C VAL A 748 25.50 75.15 -10.24
N ASP A 749 25.74 74.77 -8.98
CA ASP A 749 27.02 74.95 -8.26
C ASP A 749 27.62 76.37 -8.39
N GLY A 750 26.76 77.39 -8.40
CA GLY A 750 27.17 78.79 -8.56
C GLY A 750 27.48 79.23 -10.00
N GLN A 751 27.39 78.34 -10.99
CA GLN A 751 27.52 78.66 -12.41
C GLN A 751 26.16 78.90 -13.07
N ARG A 752 26.12 79.84 -14.04
CA ARG A 752 24.92 80.16 -14.81
C ARG A 752 24.85 79.34 -16.10
N TYR A 753 23.75 78.61 -16.29
CA TYR A 753 23.47 77.80 -17.48
C TYR A 753 22.31 78.43 -18.27
N ALA A 754 22.64 79.07 -19.40
CA ALA A 754 21.65 79.48 -20.39
C ALA A 754 21.33 78.29 -21.28
N VAL A 755 20.08 77.80 -21.22
CA VAL A 755 19.67 76.54 -21.86
C VAL A 755 18.37 76.67 -22.63
N VAL A 756 18.10 75.69 -23.49
CA VAL A 756 16.85 75.55 -24.24
C VAL A 756 15.84 74.71 -23.45
N GLY A 757 14.55 74.88 -23.72
CA GLY A 757 13.47 74.19 -22.98
C GLY A 757 13.59 72.66 -23.06
N THR A 758 14.06 72.15 -24.20
CA THR A 758 14.26 70.71 -24.38
C THR A 758 15.35 70.12 -23.47
N ALA A 759 16.39 70.88 -23.13
CA ALA A 759 17.43 70.43 -22.20
C ALA A 759 16.89 70.32 -20.76
N LEU A 760 16.04 71.27 -20.34
CA LEU A 760 15.36 71.21 -19.04
C LEU A 760 14.44 69.98 -18.93
N LEU A 761 13.69 69.70 -20.00
CA LEU A 761 12.82 68.52 -20.07
C LEU A 761 13.63 67.22 -20.06
N LEU A 762 14.81 67.18 -20.68
CA LEU A 762 15.70 66.03 -20.59
C LEU A 762 16.17 65.79 -19.15
N VAL A 763 16.60 66.83 -18.43
CA VAL A 763 16.99 66.70 -17.00
C VAL A 763 15.84 66.13 -16.17
N LYS A 764 14.61 66.60 -16.40
CA LYS A 764 13.41 66.03 -15.75
C LYS A 764 13.19 64.57 -16.13
N MET A 765 13.34 64.20 -17.40
CA MET A 765 13.24 62.79 -17.82
C MET A 765 14.31 61.93 -17.14
N ILE A 766 15.56 62.39 -17.05
CA ILE A 766 16.64 61.67 -16.36
C ILE A 766 16.24 61.36 -14.90
N VAL A 767 15.66 62.33 -14.20
CA VAL A 767 15.12 62.14 -12.84
C VAL A 767 14.00 61.11 -12.83
N ASP A 768 13.05 61.17 -13.76
CA ASP A 768 11.97 60.18 -13.86
C ASP A 768 12.51 58.74 -14.05
N TYR A 769 13.60 58.55 -14.80
CA TYR A 769 14.27 57.24 -14.93
C TYR A 769 14.93 56.79 -13.62
N CYS A 770 15.55 57.73 -12.90
CA CYS A 770 16.22 57.44 -11.63
C CYS A 770 15.21 57.08 -10.53
N GLU A 771 14.06 57.76 -10.49
CA GLU A 771 12.93 57.46 -9.60
C GLU A 771 12.30 56.09 -9.92
N CYS A 772 12.05 55.81 -11.20
CA CYS A 772 11.56 54.50 -11.65
C CYS A 772 12.50 53.34 -11.27
N CYS A 773 13.81 53.61 -11.23
CA CYS A 773 14.81 52.66 -10.74
C CYS A 773 14.71 52.39 -9.23
N GLU A 774 14.33 53.39 -8.42
CA GLU A 774 14.07 53.18 -6.99
C GLU A 774 12.84 52.32 -6.77
N ASP A 775 11.84 52.56 -7.60
CA ASP A 775 10.54 51.93 -7.55
C ASP A 775 10.58 50.44 -7.98
N ILE A 776 11.38 50.11 -9.01
CA ILE A 776 11.47 48.75 -9.57
C ILE A 776 12.93 48.26 -9.59
N PRO A 777 13.52 47.88 -8.44
CA PRO A 777 14.93 47.50 -8.36
C PRO A 777 15.31 46.31 -9.26
N ALA A 778 14.40 45.35 -9.45
CA ALA A 778 14.61 44.16 -10.29
C ALA A 778 14.85 44.50 -11.78
N ALA A 779 14.44 45.70 -12.22
CA ALA A 779 14.56 46.13 -13.61
C ALA A 779 15.62 47.23 -13.82
N THR A 780 16.39 47.56 -12.77
CA THR A 780 17.50 48.53 -12.81
C THR A 780 18.40 48.41 -14.07
N PRO A 781 18.83 47.20 -14.51
CA PRO A 781 19.70 47.08 -15.69
C PRO A 781 19.02 47.47 -17.01
N ASP A 782 17.73 47.17 -17.13
CA ASP A 782 16.92 47.53 -18.31
C ASP A 782 16.70 49.04 -18.33
N ILE A 783 16.30 49.63 -17.19
CA ILE A 783 16.10 51.08 -17.04
C ILE A 783 17.39 51.86 -17.36
N LEU A 784 18.56 51.41 -16.89
CA LEU A 784 19.86 51.99 -17.24
C LEU A 784 20.08 51.99 -18.75
N SER A 785 19.88 50.83 -19.40
CA SER A 785 20.09 50.68 -20.84
C SER A 785 19.17 51.63 -21.64
N ARG A 786 17.92 51.78 -21.21
CA ARG A 786 16.94 52.72 -21.79
C ARG A 786 17.31 54.19 -21.56
N LEU A 787 17.88 54.53 -20.40
CA LEU A 787 18.37 55.89 -20.13
C LEU A 787 19.57 56.23 -21.02
N ILE A 788 20.52 55.30 -21.19
CA ILE A 788 21.65 55.45 -22.11
C ILE A 788 21.16 55.66 -23.55
N GLU A 789 20.15 54.90 -23.99
CA GLU A 789 19.54 55.07 -25.31
C GLU A 789 18.94 56.48 -25.48
N LEU A 790 18.23 56.99 -24.46
CA LEU A 790 17.65 58.33 -24.47
C LEU A 790 18.73 59.43 -24.55
N LEU A 791 19.80 59.30 -23.76
CA LEU A 791 20.93 60.23 -23.75
C LEU A 791 21.67 60.24 -25.10
N LYS A 792 21.88 59.08 -25.70
CA LYS A 792 22.48 58.97 -27.05
C LYS A 792 21.58 59.59 -28.11
N MET A 793 20.26 59.39 -28.01
CA MET A 793 19.29 59.99 -28.93
C MET A 793 19.35 61.52 -28.86
N PHE A 794 19.35 62.10 -27.67
CA PHE A 794 19.48 63.55 -27.50
C PHE A 794 20.77 64.10 -28.12
N ASN A 795 21.92 63.46 -27.87
CA ASN A 795 23.21 63.91 -28.40
C ASN A 795 23.25 63.85 -29.94
N SER A 796 22.90 62.68 -30.48
CA SER A 796 22.90 62.42 -31.92
C SER A 796 21.93 63.36 -32.65
N ARG A 797 20.73 63.55 -32.11
CA ARG A 797 19.74 64.44 -32.72
C ARG A 797 20.13 65.90 -32.61
N THR A 798 20.72 66.33 -31.50
CA THR A 798 21.29 67.68 -31.35
C THR A 798 22.39 67.94 -32.38
N CYS A 799 23.29 66.97 -32.59
CA CYS A 799 24.33 67.06 -33.61
C CYS A 799 23.73 67.23 -35.01
N GLN A 800 22.74 66.42 -35.38
CA GLN A 800 22.04 66.53 -36.67
C GLN A 800 21.34 67.88 -36.86
N LEU A 801 20.66 68.37 -35.82
CA LEU A 801 19.90 69.63 -35.89
C LEU A 801 20.81 70.86 -36.01
N ILE A 802 21.94 70.85 -35.29
CA ILE A 802 22.85 72.00 -35.21
C ILE A 802 24.01 71.91 -36.21
N LEU A 803 24.86 70.88 -36.11
CA LEU A 803 26.01 70.70 -37.01
C LEU A 803 25.59 70.22 -38.40
N GLY A 804 24.60 69.33 -38.46
CA GLY A 804 23.99 68.85 -39.72
C GLY A 804 23.00 69.82 -40.36
N ALA A 805 22.80 71.00 -39.77
CA ALA A 805 21.85 72.03 -40.21
C ALA A 805 20.38 71.55 -40.35
N GLY A 806 19.99 70.45 -39.69
CA GLY A 806 18.62 69.92 -39.75
C GLY A 806 17.56 70.88 -39.20
N ALA A 807 17.91 71.74 -38.23
CA ALA A 807 16.98 72.73 -37.68
C ALA A 807 16.57 73.83 -38.69
N VAL A 808 17.36 74.05 -39.75
CA VAL A 808 16.99 74.96 -40.86
C VAL A 808 15.78 74.40 -41.61
N GLN A 809 15.77 73.08 -41.86
CA GLN A 809 14.72 72.41 -42.62
C GLN A 809 13.48 72.12 -41.78
N LEU A 810 13.66 71.64 -40.54
CA LEU A 810 12.56 71.18 -39.69
C LEU A 810 11.84 72.33 -38.97
N VAL A 811 12.59 73.29 -38.43
CA VAL A 811 12.06 74.36 -37.57
C VAL A 811 11.88 75.68 -38.34
N GLY A 812 12.39 75.74 -39.57
CA GLY A 812 12.33 76.94 -40.41
C GLY A 812 13.28 78.05 -39.96
N LEU A 813 14.38 77.70 -39.27
CA LEU A 813 15.44 78.67 -38.97
C LEU A 813 16.12 79.11 -40.27
N ARG A 814 16.32 80.42 -40.47
CA ARG A 814 16.97 80.94 -41.69
C ARG A 814 18.43 80.49 -41.81
N THR A 815 19.16 80.52 -40.69
CA THR A 815 20.57 80.10 -40.58
C THR A 815 20.85 79.62 -39.16
N ILE A 816 21.83 78.73 -38.99
CA ILE A 816 22.36 78.37 -37.66
C ILE A 816 23.35 79.46 -37.25
N SER A 817 22.99 80.24 -36.23
CA SER A 817 23.82 81.35 -35.73
C SER A 817 24.89 80.87 -34.75
N THR A 818 25.91 81.70 -34.50
CA THR A 818 26.92 81.46 -33.44
C THR A 818 26.28 81.39 -32.05
N LYS A 819 25.18 82.13 -31.81
CA LYS A 819 24.38 82.05 -30.59
C LYS A 819 23.72 80.66 -30.43
N ASN A 820 23.23 80.06 -31.53
CA ASN A 820 22.64 78.72 -31.50
C ASN A 820 23.70 77.65 -31.16
N LEU A 821 24.91 77.78 -31.72
CA LEU A 821 26.04 76.88 -31.42
C LEU A 821 26.47 76.99 -29.94
N ALA A 822 26.56 78.21 -29.40
CA ALA A 822 26.87 78.44 -28.00
C ALA A 822 25.78 77.89 -27.06
N LEU A 823 24.49 78.10 -27.38
CA LEU A 823 23.37 77.53 -26.61
C LEU A 823 23.39 76.00 -26.63
N ALA A 824 23.63 75.37 -27.79
CA ALA A 824 23.75 73.93 -27.89
C ALA A 824 24.91 73.39 -27.04
N SER A 825 26.07 74.06 -27.10
CA SER A 825 27.23 73.74 -26.26
C SER A 825 26.89 73.78 -24.77
N ARG A 826 26.18 74.83 -24.30
CA ARG A 826 25.74 74.93 -22.90
C ARG A 826 24.74 73.86 -22.47
N CYS A 827 23.81 73.49 -23.36
CA CYS A 827 22.85 72.43 -23.09
C CYS A 827 23.56 71.08 -22.92
N LEU A 828 24.55 70.76 -23.76
CA LEU A 828 25.35 69.55 -23.64
C LEU A 828 26.20 69.56 -22.36
N GLN A 829 26.81 70.70 -22.03
CA GLN A 829 27.57 70.87 -20.77
C GLN A 829 26.69 70.71 -19.52
N LEU A 830 25.42 71.11 -19.57
CA LEU A 830 24.47 70.86 -18.48
C LEU A 830 24.26 69.35 -18.28
N VAL A 831 24.05 68.61 -19.37
CA VAL A 831 23.90 67.14 -19.29
C VAL A 831 25.18 66.49 -18.77
N ILE A 832 26.36 66.94 -19.24
CA ILE A 832 27.68 66.48 -18.77
C ILE A 832 27.80 66.64 -17.24
N HIS A 833 27.30 67.73 -16.67
CA HIS A 833 27.33 67.96 -15.22
C HIS A 833 26.50 66.93 -14.44
N PHE A 834 25.33 66.54 -14.95
CA PHE A 834 24.47 65.54 -14.28
C PHE A 834 24.92 64.08 -14.50
N LEU A 835 25.67 63.77 -15.56
CA LEU A 835 26.07 62.37 -15.88
C LEU A 835 26.79 61.65 -14.73
N PRO A 836 27.79 62.24 -14.04
CA PRO A 836 28.45 61.61 -12.89
C PRO A 836 27.49 61.31 -11.73
N ILE A 837 26.55 62.22 -11.45
CA ILE A 837 25.55 62.05 -10.39
C ILE A 837 24.62 60.88 -10.71
N VAL A 838 24.20 60.76 -11.98
CA VAL A 838 23.40 59.64 -12.47
C VAL A 838 24.18 58.33 -12.39
N GLN A 839 25.45 58.34 -12.82
CA GLN A 839 26.31 57.16 -12.76
C GLN A 839 26.45 56.62 -11.33
N GLN A 840 26.66 57.51 -10.35
CA GLN A 840 26.71 57.15 -8.93
C GLN A 840 25.38 56.53 -8.44
N HIS A 841 24.23 57.11 -8.82
CA HIS A 841 22.91 56.59 -8.44
C HIS A 841 22.68 55.14 -8.90
N TYR A 842 23.13 54.79 -10.11
CA TYR A 842 23.06 53.42 -10.61
C TYR A 842 24.14 52.52 -10.00
N GLU A 843 25.33 53.04 -9.69
CA GLU A 843 26.41 52.29 -9.05
C GLU A 843 26.00 51.73 -7.68
N GLU A 844 25.31 52.53 -6.87
CA GLU A 844 24.82 52.12 -5.55
C GLU A 844 23.71 51.04 -5.61
N ARG A 845 23.07 50.86 -6.77
CA ARG A 845 21.87 50.00 -6.94
C ARG A 845 22.11 48.74 -7.76
N LEU A 846 23.16 48.72 -8.59
CA LEU A 846 23.52 47.57 -9.40
C LEU A 846 24.20 46.48 -8.57
N GLN A 847 23.88 45.21 -8.86
CA GLN A 847 24.54 44.07 -8.25
C GLN A 847 25.92 43.85 -8.91
N GLY A 848 26.94 43.41 -8.16
CA GLY A 848 28.35 43.42 -8.60
C GLY A 848 28.70 42.74 -9.95
N LYS A 849 27.85 41.83 -10.47
CA LYS A 849 28.03 41.26 -11.83
C LYS A 849 27.69 42.24 -12.97
N GLN A 850 26.89 43.27 -12.69
CA GLN A 850 26.36 44.23 -13.67
C GLN A 850 27.12 45.56 -13.67
N ALA A 851 28.14 45.72 -12.81
CA ALA A 851 28.93 46.95 -12.70
C ALA A 851 29.61 47.37 -14.03
N ASN A 852 29.89 46.42 -14.92
CA ASN A 852 30.43 46.72 -16.27
C ASN A 852 29.51 47.63 -17.11
N MET A 853 28.21 47.67 -16.82
CA MET A 853 27.25 48.52 -17.54
C MET A 853 27.49 50.01 -17.27
N LEU A 854 28.16 50.37 -16.17
CA LEU A 854 28.52 51.75 -15.86
C LEU A 854 29.48 52.34 -16.91
N LYS A 855 30.27 51.50 -17.59
CA LYS A 855 31.12 51.95 -18.71
C LYS A 855 30.33 52.61 -19.82
N HIS A 856 29.03 52.30 -19.97
CA HIS A 856 28.20 52.98 -20.96
C HIS A 856 28.04 54.47 -20.66
N PHE A 857 28.03 54.89 -19.39
CA PHE A 857 28.05 56.30 -19.03
C PHE A 857 29.36 56.97 -19.44
N ASP A 858 30.51 56.31 -19.25
CA ASP A 858 31.81 56.85 -19.69
C ASP A 858 31.85 57.09 -21.20
N HIS A 859 31.26 56.18 -21.99
CA HIS A 859 31.16 56.34 -23.44
C HIS A 859 30.24 57.52 -23.81
N VAL A 860 29.08 57.63 -23.17
CA VAL A 860 28.16 58.76 -23.39
C VAL A 860 28.83 60.08 -22.98
N LEU A 861 29.53 60.12 -21.86
CA LEU A 861 30.27 61.29 -21.39
C LEU A 861 31.33 61.71 -22.42
N LYS A 862 32.07 60.75 -22.99
CA LYS A 862 33.01 61.02 -24.07
C LYS A 862 32.31 61.58 -25.31
N ASP A 863 31.24 60.95 -25.78
CA ASP A 863 30.48 61.38 -26.97
C ASP A 863 29.93 62.81 -26.82
N TYR A 864 29.53 63.21 -25.60
CA TYR A 864 29.06 64.57 -25.31
C TYR A 864 30.22 65.58 -25.30
N ASN A 865 31.37 65.23 -24.70
CA ASN A 865 32.55 66.10 -24.70
C ASN A 865 33.11 66.31 -26.11
N ASP A 866 33.19 65.25 -26.90
CA ASP A 866 33.63 65.30 -28.30
C ASP A 866 32.70 66.23 -29.11
N HIS A 867 31.39 66.14 -28.91
CA HIS A 867 30.43 67.03 -29.57
C HIS A 867 30.56 68.50 -29.13
N VAL A 868 30.82 68.78 -27.83
CA VAL A 868 31.11 70.14 -27.34
C VAL A 868 32.37 70.70 -27.99
N ALA A 869 33.41 69.88 -28.17
CA ALA A 869 34.63 70.27 -28.87
C ALA A 869 34.37 70.54 -30.36
N GLU A 870 33.58 69.71 -31.04
CA GLU A 870 33.17 69.94 -32.44
C GLU A 870 32.40 71.26 -32.62
N LEU A 871 31.47 71.59 -31.71
CA LEU A 871 30.76 72.87 -31.73
C LEU A 871 31.71 74.06 -31.56
N SER A 872 32.68 73.94 -30.66
CA SER A 872 33.71 74.96 -30.42
C SER A 872 34.61 75.14 -31.65
N ASN A 873 35.04 74.04 -32.28
CA ASN A 873 35.79 74.05 -33.53
C ASN A 873 34.98 74.64 -34.68
N LYS A 874 33.66 74.42 -34.73
CA LYS A 874 32.79 75.03 -35.73
C LYS A 874 32.70 76.55 -35.56
N LEU A 875 32.63 77.04 -34.32
CA LEU A 875 32.71 78.47 -34.02
C LEU A 875 34.04 79.07 -34.48
N LEU A 876 35.16 78.40 -34.19
CA LEU A 876 36.48 78.81 -34.69
C LEU A 876 36.53 78.84 -36.21
N PHE A 877 36.08 77.80 -36.89
CA PHE A 877 36.05 77.73 -38.35
C PHE A 877 35.25 78.88 -38.99
N ILE A 878 34.10 79.24 -38.40
CA ILE A 878 33.29 80.38 -38.88
C ILE A 878 34.08 81.69 -38.74
N MET A 879 34.81 81.86 -37.64
CA MET A 879 35.63 83.04 -37.39
C MET A 879 36.86 83.08 -38.27
N ASP A 880 37.57 81.96 -38.45
CA ASP A 880 38.74 81.86 -39.31
C ASP A 880 38.41 82.21 -40.76
N GLY A 881 37.30 81.69 -41.30
CA GLY A 881 36.85 82.05 -42.64
C GLY A 881 36.49 83.54 -42.77
N MET A 882 35.98 84.16 -41.70
CA MET A 882 35.72 85.60 -41.65
C MET A 882 37.04 86.40 -41.62
N LEU A 883 38.01 85.99 -40.80
CA LEU A 883 39.33 86.63 -40.70
C LEU A 883 40.06 86.55 -42.03
N GLU A 884 40.16 85.36 -42.62
CA GLU A 884 40.84 85.11 -43.88
C GLU A 884 40.21 85.91 -45.04
N SER A 885 38.87 85.95 -45.13
CA SER A 885 38.16 86.71 -46.18
C SER A 885 38.39 88.22 -46.10
N ASN A 886 38.51 88.77 -44.89
CA ASN A 886 38.80 90.20 -44.69
C ASN A 886 40.28 90.52 -44.90
N LEU A 887 41.19 89.65 -44.43
CA LEU A 887 42.64 89.85 -44.56
C LEU A 887 43.14 89.62 -46.00
N ASN A 888 42.55 88.70 -46.77
CA ASN A 888 42.89 88.53 -48.19
C ASN A 888 42.59 89.77 -49.05
N LYS A 889 41.66 90.63 -48.60
CA LYS A 889 41.28 91.89 -49.27
C LYS A 889 42.00 93.11 -48.67
N TRP A 890 42.84 92.90 -47.66
CA TRP A 890 43.51 93.98 -46.94
C TRP A 890 44.77 94.41 -47.67
N GLU A 891 44.91 95.72 -47.84
CA GLU A 891 46.09 96.40 -48.36
C GLU A 891 46.58 97.42 -47.35
N VAL A 892 47.90 97.59 -47.23
CA VAL A 892 48.52 98.55 -46.31
C VAL A 892 48.47 99.96 -46.93
N ARG A 893 47.31 100.61 -46.82
CA ARG A 893 47.06 101.97 -47.34
C ARG A 893 46.19 102.79 -46.38
N PRO A 894 46.40 104.12 -46.29
CA PRO A 894 45.51 105.01 -45.53
C PRO A 894 44.07 104.97 -46.07
N PRO A 895 43.04 105.19 -45.24
CA PRO A 895 43.06 105.62 -43.84
C PRO A 895 43.15 104.46 -42.82
N MET A 896 43.85 104.70 -41.70
CA MET A 896 43.91 103.77 -40.55
C MET A 896 42.90 104.19 -39.45
N PRO A 897 42.15 103.26 -38.83
CA PRO A 897 42.17 101.82 -39.08
C PRO A 897 41.57 101.46 -40.44
N SER A 898 42.12 100.45 -41.10
CA SER A 898 41.67 100.00 -42.41
C SER A 898 40.25 99.42 -42.36
N ALA A 899 39.57 99.38 -43.51
CA ALA A 899 38.23 98.81 -43.60
C ALA A 899 38.19 97.33 -43.16
N ALA A 900 39.25 96.56 -43.45
CA ALA A 900 39.39 95.17 -43.02
C ALA A 900 39.48 95.06 -41.49
N PHE A 901 40.35 95.83 -40.84
CA PHE A 901 40.51 95.79 -39.39
C PHE A 901 39.29 96.31 -38.63
N ARG A 902 38.59 97.32 -39.16
CA ARG A 902 37.27 97.75 -38.65
C ARG A 902 36.24 96.63 -38.74
N ASN A 903 36.17 95.92 -39.86
CA ASN A 903 35.23 94.82 -40.04
C ASN A 903 35.56 93.63 -39.14
N ILE A 904 36.84 93.24 -39.04
CA ILE A 904 37.30 92.16 -38.15
C ILE A 904 36.94 92.47 -36.70
N SER A 905 37.33 93.66 -36.21
CA SER A 905 37.04 94.07 -34.83
C SER A 905 35.53 94.11 -34.58
N LYS A 906 34.73 94.61 -35.53
CA LYS A 906 33.26 94.62 -35.45
C LYS A 906 32.67 93.22 -35.37
N GLN A 907 33.16 92.25 -36.14
CA GLN A 907 32.65 90.87 -36.11
C GLN A 907 33.08 90.12 -34.85
N ILE A 908 34.29 90.36 -34.35
CA ILE A 908 34.78 89.83 -33.07
C ILE A 908 33.93 90.37 -31.91
N CYS A 909 33.64 91.68 -31.89
CA CYS A 909 32.72 92.27 -30.90
C CYS A 909 31.33 91.64 -30.98
N LYS A 910 30.77 91.51 -32.19
CA LYS A 910 29.46 90.86 -32.37
C LYS A 910 29.43 89.39 -31.94
N LEU A 911 30.52 88.66 -32.16
CA LEU A 911 30.65 87.29 -31.66
C LEU A 911 30.62 87.32 -30.13
N HIS A 912 31.46 88.14 -29.50
CA HIS A 912 31.58 88.27 -28.04
C HIS A 912 30.23 88.65 -27.41
N GLU A 913 29.55 89.66 -27.93
CA GLU A 913 28.19 90.05 -27.52
C GLU A 913 27.20 88.86 -27.60
N GLY A 914 27.33 88.03 -28.64
CA GLY A 914 26.44 86.89 -28.86
C GLY A 914 26.68 85.68 -27.96
N ILE A 915 27.89 85.53 -27.39
CA ILE A 915 28.28 84.34 -26.61
C ILE A 915 28.68 84.63 -25.16
N SER A 916 28.98 85.88 -24.81
CA SER A 916 29.46 86.29 -23.48
C SER A 916 28.46 86.04 -22.36
N GLU A 917 27.16 86.19 -22.65
CA GLU A 917 26.08 85.90 -21.70
C GLU A 917 25.76 84.39 -21.59
N LEU A 918 26.29 83.58 -22.50
CA LEU A 918 25.95 82.16 -22.60
C LEU A 918 27.06 81.24 -22.07
N LEU A 919 28.31 81.51 -22.47
CA LEU A 919 29.47 80.67 -22.17
C LEU A 919 30.18 81.12 -20.88
N PRO A 920 30.83 80.18 -20.14
CA PRO A 920 31.67 80.54 -19.01
C PRO A 920 32.87 81.42 -19.42
N PRO A 921 33.36 82.32 -18.54
CA PRO A 921 34.49 83.21 -18.84
C PRO A 921 35.76 82.48 -19.32
N LEU A 922 36.08 81.33 -18.72
CA LEU A 922 37.24 80.53 -19.11
C LEU A 922 37.13 79.99 -20.54
N GLN A 923 35.94 79.54 -20.95
CA GLN A 923 35.72 79.04 -22.29
C GLN A 923 35.78 80.17 -23.31
N ILE A 924 35.23 81.34 -22.97
CA ILE A 924 35.36 82.56 -23.79
C ILE A 924 36.84 82.90 -23.97
N TYR A 925 37.61 82.98 -22.88
CA TYR A 925 39.05 83.26 -22.95
C TYR A 925 39.78 82.32 -23.92
N SER A 926 39.61 80.99 -23.75
CA SER A 926 40.27 79.99 -24.62
C SER A 926 39.85 80.09 -26.09
N LEU A 927 38.58 80.42 -26.36
CA LEU A 927 38.07 80.59 -27.72
C LEU A 927 38.70 81.81 -28.38
N PHE A 928 38.71 82.96 -27.69
CA PHE A 928 39.28 84.19 -28.22
C PHE A 928 40.81 84.16 -28.29
N GLU A 929 41.48 83.42 -27.40
CA GLU A 929 42.91 83.13 -27.51
C GLU A 929 43.22 82.37 -28.81
N SER A 930 42.42 81.34 -29.11
CA SER A 930 42.55 80.57 -30.36
C SER A 930 42.27 81.45 -31.59
N ILE A 931 41.20 82.27 -31.56
CA ILE A 931 40.88 83.23 -32.63
C ILE A 931 42.03 84.25 -32.80
N HIS A 932 42.61 84.73 -31.70
CA HIS A 932 43.72 85.68 -31.71
C HIS A 932 44.98 85.08 -32.32
N ASN A 933 45.32 83.84 -31.95
CA ASN A 933 46.45 83.12 -32.53
C ASN A 933 46.25 82.86 -34.03
N ASN A 934 45.05 82.48 -34.46
CA ASN A 934 44.72 82.32 -35.87
C ASN A 934 44.79 83.65 -36.64
N PHE A 935 44.33 84.74 -36.02
CA PHE A 935 44.48 86.09 -36.58
C PHE A 935 45.96 86.45 -36.81
N LYS A 936 46.84 86.18 -35.82
CA LYS A 936 48.29 86.39 -35.97
C LYS A 936 48.85 85.62 -37.16
N LEU A 937 48.46 84.36 -37.33
CA LEU A 937 48.90 83.51 -38.45
C LEU A 937 48.43 84.05 -39.81
N PHE A 938 47.15 84.42 -39.94
CA PHE A 938 46.62 84.96 -41.20
C PHE A 938 47.22 86.32 -41.55
N LEU A 939 47.36 87.20 -40.55
CA LEU A 939 47.98 88.52 -40.74
C LEU A 939 49.43 88.37 -41.20
N ARG A 940 50.19 87.48 -40.55
CA ARG A 940 51.57 87.16 -40.92
C ARG A 940 51.68 86.68 -42.36
N SER A 941 50.83 85.74 -42.78
CA SER A 941 50.77 85.26 -44.17
C SER A 941 50.52 86.40 -45.16
N GLN A 942 49.63 87.34 -44.82
CA GLN A 942 49.33 88.50 -45.67
C GLN A 942 50.45 89.53 -45.70
N LEU A 943 51.18 89.73 -44.60
CA LEU A 943 52.37 90.60 -44.54
C LEU A 943 53.49 90.05 -45.43
N ILE A 944 53.73 88.74 -45.40
CA ILE A 944 54.69 88.06 -46.28
C ILE A 944 54.28 88.23 -47.76
N LYS A 945 53.01 88.01 -48.10
CA LYS A 945 52.49 88.22 -49.46
C LYS A 945 52.62 89.67 -49.94
N SER A 946 52.45 90.63 -49.03
CA SER A 946 52.51 92.07 -49.34
C SER A 946 53.94 92.64 -49.32
N GLY A 947 54.94 91.83 -48.92
CA GLY A 947 56.34 92.24 -48.87
C GLY A 947 56.68 93.26 -47.76
N VAL A 948 55.82 93.41 -46.74
CA VAL A 948 56.01 94.39 -45.66
C VAL A 948 56.88 93.78 -44.56
N THR A 949 57.97 94.47 -44.20
CA THR A 949 58.90 94.02 -43.15
C THR A 949 58.90 94.96 -41.95
N ASN A 950 59.37 94.49 -40.79
CA ASN A 950 59.61 95.31 -39.60
C ASN A 950 60.88 96.17 -39.78
N ASP A 951 60.79 97.18 -40.64
CA ASP A 951 61.88 98.09 -41.02
C ASP A 951 61.73 99.49 -40.42
N GLY A 952 60.67 99.73 -39.64
CA GLY A 952 60.34 101.06 -39.12
C GLY A 952 59.80 102.04 -40.17
N GLY A 953 59.53 101.58 -41.40
CA GLY A 953 59.07 102.41 -42.52
C GLY A 953 57.60 102.85 -42.43
N PRO A 954 57.13 103.67 -43.40
CA PRO A 954 55.75 104.17 -43.40
C PRO A 954 54.70 103.06 -43.43
N GLN A 955 54.94 101.97 -44.19
CA GLN A 955 54.04 100.81 -44.24
C GLN A 955 54.02 100.04 -42.92
N HIS A 956 55.19 99.87 -42.27
CA HIS A 956 55.27 99.29 -40.93
C HIS A 956 54.47 100.12 -39.92
N GLY A 957 54.62 101.46 -39.91
CA GLY A 957 53.86 102.36 -39.04
C GLY A 957 52.34 102.28 -39.25
N LEU A 958 51.89 102.14 -40.49
CA LEU A 958 50.48 101.91 -40.82
C LEU A 958 49.99 100.57 -40.23
N VAL A 959 50.70 99.46 -40.46
CA VAL A 959 50.32 98.15 -39.90
C VAL A 959 50.24 98.19 -38.37
N VAL A 960 51.19 98.84 -37.71
CA VAL A 960 51.19 99.00 -36.24
C VAL A 960 49.95 99.75 -35.76
N GLN A 961 49.48 100.78 -36.48
CA GLN A 961 48.22 101.48 -36.13
C GLN A 961 46.99 100.56 -36.24
N ASP A 962 46.92 99.73 -37.28
CA ASP A 962 45.85 98.74 -37.47
C ASP A 962 45.87 97.67 -36.36
N VAL A 963 47.05 97.14 -36.06
CA VAL A 963 47.26 96.13 -35.00
C VAL A 963 46.93 96.71 -33.63
N THR A 964 47.35 97.94 -33.33
CA THR A 964 47.04 98.62 -32.07
C THR A 964 45.53 98.82 -31.91
N PHE A 965 44.83 99.18 -33.00
CA PHE A 965 43.37 99.28 -32.99
C PHE A 965 42.71 97.93 -32.70
N TYR A 966 43.16 96.85 -33.35
CA TYR A 966 42.63 95.50 -33.11
C TYR A 966 42.86 95.04 -31.66
N VAL A 967 44.09 95.17 -31.15
CA VAL A 967 44.46 94.77 -29.77
C VAL A 967 43.65 95.56 -28.75
N GLY A 968 43.52 96.87 -28.94
CA GLY A 968 42.71 97.72 -28.07
C GLY A 968 41.24 97.34 -28.04
N ASN A 969 40.66 96.94 -29.18
CA ASN A 969 39.29 96.42 -29.21
C ASN A 969 39.19 95.06 -28.49
N LEU A 970 40.15 94.16 -28.70
CA LEU A 970 40.12 92.83 -28.09
C LEU A 970 40.23 92.90 -26.55
N GLN A 971 41.11 93.74 -26.02
CA GLN A 971 41.29 93.94 -24.57
C GLN A 971 40.13 94.69 -23.91
N SER A 972 39.35 95.46 -24.70
CA SER A 972 38.16 96.16 -24.17
C SER A 972 36.97 95.23 -23.90
N LEU A 973 37.03 93.98 -24.37
CA LEU A 973 35.98 92.99 -24.19
C LEU A 973 36.08 92.32 -22.82
N ILE A 974 34.93 92.19 -22.16
CA ILE A 974 34.82 91.62 -20.80
C ILE A 974 35.36 90.19 -20.79
N GLY A 975 36.29 89.91 -19.87
CA GLY A 975 36.89 88.59 -19.68
C GLY A 975 38.10 88.29 -20.57
N LEU A 976 38.55 89.26 -21.39
CA LEU A 976 39.73 89.16 -22.24
C LEU A 976 40.82 90.18 -21.86
N GLU A 977 40.70 90.85 -20.71
CA GLU A 977 41.62 91.92 -20.30
C GLU A 977 43.05 91.40 -20.07
N THR A 978 43.17 90.12 -19.74
CA THR A 978 44.44 89.44 -19.42
C THR A 978 45.02 88.64 -20.59
N LEU A 979 44.37 88.68 -21.76
CA LEU A 979 44.81 87.91 -22.92
C LEU A 979 46.21 88.36 -23.37
N ASP A 980 47.09 87.40 -23.63
CA ASP A 980 48.40 87.69 -24.22
C ASP A 980 48.20 88.27 -25.63
N THR A 981 48.52 89.56 -25.73
CA THR A 981 48.36 90.37 -26.95
C THR A 981 49.70 90.69 -27.56
N ASP A 982 50.75 89.92 -27.24
CA ASP A 982 52.01 90.04 -27.93
C ASP A 982 51.82 89.74 -29.44
N MET A 983 52.04 90.78 -30.22
CA MET A 983 51.95 90.77 -31.67
C MET A 983 53.32 90.67 -32.32
N ALA A 984 54.42 90.52 -31.57
CA ALA A 984 55.77 90.39 -32.13
C ALA A 984 55.87 89.22 -33.12
N ALA A 985 55.19 88.11 -32.84
CA ALA A 985 55.17 86.89 -33.65
C ALA A 985 54.64 87.08 -35.09
N ILE A 986 53.95 88.18 -35.41
CA ILE A 986 53.46 88.44 -36.78
C ILE A 986 54.60 88.82 -37.74
N TRP A 987 55.74 89.25 -37.22
CA TRP A 987 56.89 89.75 -38.00
C TRP A 987 57.95 88.69 -38.27
N ASP A 988 57.85 87.53 -37.61
CA ASP A 988 58.80 86.44 -37.79
C ASP A 988 58.78 85.97 -39.25
N LYS A 989 59.95 85.61 -39.79
CA LYS A 989 60.09 85.17 -41.19
C LYS A 989 60.15 83.63 -41.35
N SER A 990 60.12 82.88 -40.25
CA SER A 990 60.25 81.41 -40.20
C SER A 990 58.92 80.66 -40.18
#